data_AF-G1TCM2-F1
#
_entry.id   AF-G1TCM2-F1
#
_cell.length_a   1.000
_cell.length_b   1.000
_cell.length_c   1.000
_cell.angle_alpha   90.00
_cell.angle_beta   90.00
_cell.angle_gamma   90.00
#
_symmetry.space_group_name_H-M   'P 1'
#
loop_
_entity.id
_entity.type
_entity.pdbx_description
1 polymer ?
#
loop_
_entity_poly.entity_id
_entity_poly.type
_entity_poly.pdbx_seq_one_letter_code
_entity_poly.pdbx_strand_id
1 'polypeptide(L)'
;MIIRLPTKMDTFPNIFPPGGDSGLTSSQSEFQKVLIDERLRCEHHKTNYQTLKAEHTRLQDEYMKSQNELKRLLSEKQTNQEKFQLLLEELRGELVQKTKDLEEMKLRVLTPQKLESLRAEIRQELETPMRERFRNLDEEVEKYRAEYNKLRYEHTFLKSEFEHQKEEFARVLEEEKIKHESEIARLEKDKEELHNQLLSVDPAKDSKQVEQLIGEKVRLCQKLKCLETEVAELRAEKENSGAQVENIQRIQVRQLAEMQATVRSLEAEKQSAKLHAEHLEKELQSNSEQNTLLISKLHKAEGEITTLTSKVKELKHSNKLEITDIKLEAARAKSELERERNKIQSELDGLQSDNEILTSAVEHHKMLLVEKDRELIRKVQAAKEEGYQKLVALQNEKLELENKLADLEKMKAEHDVWRQSEKDQCEEKLRASQMAEELARRELQSIRLKLQQQIVDIEKAEKEKNENSDLKQQVSSLQIQVASLARSENELLNSNQMLKEMVERLKQECQNLRDQAENAQRTVKKTMDEKNTEWLKEKRKLQEHITEREEKYNQAKEKLQRAAIAQKKRKSLHENKLKRMQDKVEVLEAKKEELETENQVLKRQNVPFEEYTRLQKRLKDIQRRHNEFRSLILVPSMPPTASINPVSFQSSAMVPAMELSFPPHMQEEQHQRELSLLRKRLEELETTQRKQLEELGSLGE
;
A
#
# COMPACT_ATOMS: atom_id res chain seq x y z
N MET A 1 -39.19 -4.30 -66.15
CA MET A 1 -40.61 -4.65 -66.29
C MET A 1 -41.20 -3.75 -67.37
N ILE A 2 -41.89 -4.33 -68.36
CA ILE A 2 -42.39 -3.71 -69.59
C ILE A 2 -43.32 -2.53 -69.27
N ILE A 3 -43.14 -1.38 -69.94
CA ILE A 3 -44.07 -0.23 -69.87
C ILE A 3 -44.84 -0.13 -71.19
N ARG A 4 -46.16 -0.21 -71.05
CA ARG A 4 -47.21 0.08 -72.03
C ARG A 4 -47.38 1.61 -72.22
N LEU A 5 -47.60 2.06 -73.45
CA LEU A 5 -48.40 3.26 -73.83
C LEU A 5 -49.89 3.02 -73.49
N PRO A 6 -50.87 3.97 -73.57
CA PRO A 6 -50.90 5.38 -74.04
C PRO A 6 -51.61 6.30 -73.00
N THR A 7 -52.04 7.56 -73.23
CA THR A 7 -53.37 7.93 -73.79
C THR A 7 -53.48 9.46 -73.94
N LYS A 8 -54.01 9.91 -75.09
CA LYS A 8 -54.58 11.24 -75.39
C LYS A 8 -55.84 11.52 -74.56
N MET A 9 -56.19 12.78 -74.34
CA MET A 9 -57.55 13.37 -74.28
C MET A 9 -57.34 14.88 -74.04
N ASP A 10 -58.15 15.84 -74.49
CA ASP A 10 -59.05 15.96 -75.62
C ASP A 10 -59.36 17.46 -75.75
N THR A 11 -59.63 17.86 -76.98
CA THR A 11 -60.24 19.12 -77.41
C THR A 11 -61.57 19.42 -76.71
N PHE A 12 -61.99 20.70 -76.70
CA PHE A 12 -63.37 21.25 -76.79
C PHE A 12 -63.53 22.55 -75.95
N PRO A 13 -64.51 23.44 -76.22
CA PRO A 13 -64.59 24.31 -77.39
C PRO A 13 -65.02 25.74 -77.01
N ASN A 14 -65.39 26.52 -78.03
CA ASN A 14 -66.62 27.31 -78.09
C ASN A 14 -66.60 28.84 -77.84
N ILE A 15 -67.16 29.50 -78.87
CA ILE A 15 -68.21 30.54 -78.81
C ILE A 15 -67.74 32.02 -78.80
N PHE A 16 -67.82 32.61 -80.00
CA PHE A 16 -68.18 34.01 -80.30
C PHE A 16 -69.45 34.47 -79.54
N PRO A 17 -69.61 35.76 -79.16
CA PRO A 17 -70.16 36.69 -80.15
C PRO A 17 -69.67 38.15 -80.09
N PRO A 18 -69.90 38.92 -81.17
CA PRO A 18 -69.73 40.36 -81.21
C PRO A 18 -71.06 41.10 -80.93
N GLY A 19 -70.96 42.31 -80.40
CA GLY A 19 -71.99 43.33 -80.51
C GLY A 19 -72.64 43.75 -79.19
N GLY A 20 -72.76 45.07 -79.00
CA GLY A 20 -73.68 45.64 -78.02
C GLY A 20 -73.09 46.80 -77.25
N ASP A 21 -73.19 47.99 -77.85
CA ASP A 21 -73.10 49.29 -77.19
C ASP A 21 -73.95 49.37 -75.90
N SER A 22 -73.50 50.24 -74.99
CA SER A 22 -74.17 50.83 -73.81
C SER A 22 -73.65 50.37 -72.43
N GLY A 23 -72.96 51.28 -71.74
CA GLY A 23 -72.45 51.12 -70.35
C GLY A 23 -70.94 51.30 -70.18
N LEU A 24 -70.34 52.28 -70.87
CA LEU A 24 -68.92 52.40 -71.18
C LEU A 24 -68.05 53.15 -70.13
N THR A 25 -68.34 53.02 -68.83
CA THR A 25 -67.44 53.60 -67.80
C THR A 25 -67.19 52.72 -66.58
N SER A 26 -68.09 51.79 -66.24
CA SER A 26 -67.86 50.83 -65.15
C SER A 26 -67.04 49.62 -65.62
N SER A 27 -67.45 48.98 -66.72
CA SER A 27 -66.87 47.71 -67.19
C SER A 27 -65.47 47.84 -67.81
N GLN A 28 -65.13 49.01 -68.38
CA GLN A 28 -63.81 49.29 -68.93
C GLN A 28 -62.77 49.52 -67.82
N SER A 29 -63.18 50.17 -66.73
CA SER A 29 -62.34 50.36 -65.53
C SER A 29 -62.09 49.02 -64.83
N GLU A 30 -63.13 48.17 -64.72
CA GLU A 30 -63.01 46.83 -64.16
C GLU A 30 -62.11 45.92 -65.01
N PHE A 31 -62.25 45.93 -66.34
CA PHE A 31 -61.40 45.12 -67.23
C PHE A 31 -59.93 45.58 -67.20
N GLN A 32 -59.67 46.90 -67.16
CA GLN A 32 -58.32 47.43 -67.04
C GLN A 32 -57.69 47.10 -65.68
N LYS A 33 -58.50 47.09 -64.61
CA LYS A 33 -58.07 46.64 -63.28
C LYS A 33 -57.72 45.15 -63.26
N VAL A 34 -58.56 44.29 -63.86
CA VAL A 34 -58.29 42.85 -63.98
C VAL A 34 -57.00 42.58 -64.77
N LEU A 35 -56.72 43.34 -65.85
CA LEU A 35 -55.47 43.22 -66.60
C LEU A 35 -54.24 43.66 -65.82
N ILE A 36 -54.34 44.70 -65.01
CA ILE A 36 -53.25 45.13 -64.11
C ILE A 36 -53.03 44.08 -63.02
N ASP A 37 -54.09 43.57 -62.41
CA ASP A 37 -54.02 42.53 -61.39
C ASP A 37 -53.43 41.23 -61.97
N GLU A 38 -53.78 40.86 -63.20
CA GLU A 38 -53.23 39.68 -63.88
C GLU A 38 -51.76 39.88 -64.27
N ARG A 39 -51.37 41.09 -64.66
CA ARG A 39 -49.95 41.42 -64.92
C ARG A 39 -49.13 41.39 -63.64
N LEU A 40 -49.67 41.92 -62.53
CA LEU A 40 -49.06 41.83 -61.21
C LEU A 40 -48.95 40.38 -60.74
N ARG A 41 -49.97 39.56 -61.00
CA ARG A 41 -49.97 38.12 -60.68
C ARG A 41 -48.94 37.36 -61.50
N CYS A 42 -48.84 37.64 -62.80
CA CYS A 42 -47.80 37.09 -63.68
C CYS A 42 -46.38 37.47 -63.21
N GLU A 43 -46.14 38.74 -62.89
CA GLU A 43 -44.85 39.17 -62.36
C GLU A 43 -44.57 38.53 -60.99
N HIS A 44 -45.57 38.42 -60.12
CA HIS A 44 -45.42 37.73 -58.84
C HIS A 44 -45.07 36.24 -59.03
N HIS A 45 -45.72 35.53 -59.96
CA HIS A 45 -45.37 34.15 -60.29
C HIS A 45 -43.95 34.01 -60.86
N LYS A 46 -43.51 34.98 -61.68
CA LYS A 46 -42.15 35.02 -62.22
C LYS A 46 -41.11 35.28 -61.12
N THR A 47 -41.37 36.21 -60.19
CA THR A 47 -40.52 36.44 -59.02
C THR A 47 -40.48 35.22 -58.11
N ASN A 48 -41.62 34.57 -57.88
CA ASN A 48 -41.69 33.33 -57.09
C ASN A 48 -40.92 32.20 -57.75
N TYR A 49 -41.04 32.03 -59.07
CA TYR A 49 -40.25 31.02 -59.81
C TYR A 49 -38.75 31.31 -59.76
N GLN A 50 -38.35 32.57 -59.92
CA GLN A 50 -36.94 32.97 -59.80
C GLN A 50 -36.39 32.71 -58.40
N THR A 51 -37.17 33.04 -57.36
CA THR A 51 -36.82 32.76 -55.95
C THR A 51 -36.70 31.27 -55.71
N LEU A 52 -37.67 30.48 -56.18
CA LEU A 52 -37.66 29.03 -56.03
C LEU A 52 -36.48 28.39 -56.78
N LYS A 53 -36.13 28.89 -57.97
CA LYS A 53 -34.96 28.45 -58.73
C LYS A 53 -33.66 28.76 -57.98
N ALA A 54 -33.55 29.96 -57.42
CA ALA A 54 -32.39 30.35 -56.61
C ALA A 54 -32.24 29.47 -55.35
N GLU A 55 -33.34 29.21 -54.64
CA GLU A 55 -33.34 28.32 -53.48
C GLU A 55 -33.03 26.86 -53.86
N HIS A 56 -33.54 26.36 -54.98
CA HIS A 56 -33.20 25.03 -55.48
C HIS A 56 -31.70 24.93 -55.79
N THR A 57 -31.12 25.92 -56.49
CA THR A 57 -29.68 25.94 -56.78
C THR A 57 -28.86 26.01 -55.49
N ARG A 58 -29.26 26.85 -54.53
CA ARG A 58 -28.62 26.94 -53.22
C ARG A 58 -28.65 25.59 -52.47
N LEU A 59 -29.80 24.94 -52.40
CA LEU A 59 -29.95 23.62 -51.77
C LEU A 59 -29.13 22.54 -52.48
N GLN A 60 -29.07 22.59 -53.81
CA GLN A 60 -28.24 21.69 -54.60
C GLN A 60 -26.74 21.89 -54.28
N ASP A 61 -26.29 23.14 -54.16
CA ASP A 61 -24.91 23.45 -53.77
C ASP A 61 -24.62 23.02 -52.32
N GLU A 62 -25.54 23.23 -51.39
CA GLU A 62 -25.44 22.77 -49.99
C GLU A 62 -25.39 21.23 -49.92
N TYR A 63 -26.19 20.54 -50.72
CA TYR A 63 -26.15 19.07 -50.83
C TYR A 63 -24.81 18.58 -51.38
N MET A 64 -24.30 19.20 -52.45
CA MET A 64 -22.99 18.84 -53.02
C MET A 64 -21.85 19.09 -52.02
N LYS A 65 -21.88 20.22 -51.30
CA LYS A 65 -20.91 20.53 -50.23
C LYS A 65 -20.94 19.46 -49.14
N SER A 66 -22.12 19.12 -48.65
CA SER A 66 -22.31 18.10 -47.61
C SER A 66 -21.84 16.72 -48.08
N GLN A 67 -22.11 16.36 -49.35
CA GLN A 67 -21.65 15.10 -49.93
C GLN A 67 -20.12 15.03 -50.06
N ASN A 68 -19.49 16.13 -50.46
CA ASN A 68 -18.03 16.22 -50.55
C ASN A 68 -17.37 16.16 -49.17
N GLU A 69 -17.96 16.83 -48.17
CA GLU A 69 -17.50 16.78 -46.80
C GLU A 69 -17.60 15.35 -46.22
N LEU A 70 -18.69 14.64 -46.49
CA LEU A 70 -18.83 13.24 -46.11
C LEU A 70 -17.75 12.35 -46.74
N LYS A 71 -17.45 12.55 -48.03
CA LYS A 71 -16.36 11.82 -48.71
C LYS A 71 -14.99 12.12 -48.08
N ARG A 72 -14.73 13.38 -47.74
CA ARG A 72 -13.50 13.81 -47.06
C ARG A 72 -13.37 13.12 -45.70
N LEU A 73 -14.43 13.18 -44.87
CA LEU A 73 -14.45 12.53 -43.55
C LEU A 73 -14.29 11.01 -43.64
N LEU A 74 -14.86 10.37 -44.65
CA LEU A 74 -14.67 8.92 -44.89
C LEU A 74 -13.21 8.60 -45.24
N SER A 75 -12.57 9.41 -46.09
CA SER A 75 -11.15 9.26 -46.41
C SER A 75 -10.25 9.52 -45.19
N GLU A 76 -10.56 10.53 -44.38
CA GLU A 76 -9.84 10.81 -43.13
C GLU A 76 -10.00 9.66 -42.12
N LYS A 77 -11.20 9.09 -41.99
CA LYS A 77 -11.43 7.92 -41.16
C LYS A 77 -10.61 6.72 -41.64
N GLN A 78 -10.60 6.45 -42.94
CA GLN A 78 -9.85 5.35 -43.55
C GLN A 78 -8.34 5.51 -43.30
N THR A 79 -7.79 6.69 -43.56
CA THR A 79 -6.35 6.97 -43.35
C THR A 79 -5.96 6.90 -41.87
N ASN A 80 -6.82 7.35 -40.95
CA ASN A 80 -6.57 7.19 -39.53
C ASN A 80 -6.62 5.72 -39.10
N GLN A 81 -7.55 4.93 -39.64
CA GLN A 81 -7.61 3.49 -39.40
C GLN A 81 -6.32 2.80 -39.86
N GLU A 82 -5.82 3.12 -41.05
CA GLU A 82 -4.54 2.60 -41.57
C GLU A 82 -3.35 2.99 -40.68
N LYS A 83 -3.29 4.24 -40.21
CA LYS A 83 -2.25 4.70 -39.26
C LYS A 83 -2.28 3.92 -37.95
N PHE A 84 -3.46 3.68 -37.38
CA PHE A 84 -3.59 2.86 -36.18
C PHE A 84 -3.18 1.42 -36.41
N GLN A 85 -3.47 0.88 -37.60
CA GLN A 85 -3.09 -0.47 -37.97
C GLN A 85 -1.57 -0.62 -38.07
N LEU A 86 -0.89 0.34 -38.71
CA LEU A 86 0.56 0.41 -38.77
C LEU A 86 1.19 0.53 -37.37
N LEU A 87 0.68 1.42 -36.52
CA LEU A 87 1.17 1.57 -35.15
C LEU A 87 1.02 0.28 -34.34
N LEU A 88 -0.10 -0.44 -34.52
CA LEU A 88 -0.30 -1.75 -33.88
C LEU A 88 0.68 -2.80 -34.37
N GLU A 89 1.02 -2.80 -35.66
CA GLU A 89 2.02 -3.69 -36.23
C GLU A 89 3.43 -3.36 -35.72
N GLU A 90 3.78 -2.07 -35.64
CA GLU A 90 5.04 -1.60 -35.03
C GLU A 90 5.16 -2.05 -33.58
N LEU A 91 4.16 -1.79 -32.75
CA LEU A 91 4.15 -2.20 -31.33
C LEU A 91 4.23 -3.72 -31.16
N ARG A 92 3.56 -4.50 -32.04
CA ARG A 92 3.69 -5.96 -32.05
C ARG A 92 5.11 -6.38 -32.44
N GLY A 93 5.71 -5.73 -33.43
CA GLY A 93 7.09 -5.95 -33.83
C GLY A 93 8.08 -5.67 -32.69
N GLU A 94 7.94 -4.53 -32.03
CA GLU A 94 8.73 -4.15 -30.86
C GLU A 94 8.58 -5.16 -29.72
N LEU A 95 7.36 -5.62 -29.42
CA LEU A 95 7.11 -6.62 -28.39
C LEU A 95 7.82 -7.94 -28.71
N VAL A 96 7.75 -8.40 -29.95
CA VAL A 96 8.45 -9.61 -30.41
C VAL A 96 9.95 -9.43 -30.28
N GLN A 97 10.48 -8.27 -30.69
CA GLN A 97 11.91 -7.99 -30.56
C GLN A 97 12.35 -7.95 -29.10
N LYS A 98 11.61 -7.28 -28.22
CA LYS A 98 11.89 -7.27 -26.77
C LYS A 98 11.82 -8.65 -26.15
N THR A 99 10.89 -9.49 -26.60
CA THR A 99 10.79 -10.89 -26.14
C THR A 99 12.02 -11.68 -26.56
N LYS A 100 12.48 -11.54 -27.81
CA LYS A 100 13.73 -12.15 -28.29
C LYS A 100 14.95 -11.65 -27.52
N ASP A 101 15.06 -10.34 -27.32
CA ASP A 101 16.17 -9.75 -26.55
C ASP A 101 16.18 -10.29 -25.11
N LEU A 102 15.01 -10.47 -24.49
CA LEU A 102 14.88 -11.02 -23.14
C LEU A 102 15.26 -12.50 -23.09
N GLU A 103 14.88 -13.30 -24.08
CA GLU A 103 15.32 -14.69 -24.23
C GLU A 103 16.84 -14.79 -24.45
N GLU A 104 17.41 -13.92 -25.29
CA GLU A 104 18.86 -13.86 -25.52
C GLU A 104 19.60 -13.47 -24.24
N MET A 105 19.08 -12.49 -23.49
CA MET A 105 19.63 -12.12 -22.19
C MET A 105 19.53 -13.26 -21.18
N LYS A 106 18.44 -14.03 -21.16
CA LYS A 106 18.32 -15.24 -20.32
C LYS A 106 19.35 -16.31 -20.67
N LEU A 107 19.70 -16.47 -21.95
CA LEU A 107 20.75 -17.39 -22.39
C LEU A 107 22.16 -16.92 -22.01
N ARG A 108 22.39 -15.60 -22.01
CA ARG A 108 23.65 -14.96 -21.60
C ARG A 108 23.84 -14.90 -20.09
N VAL A 109 22.76 -14.80 -19.31
CA VAL A 109 22.80 -14.86 -17.85
C VAL A 109 23.31 -16.23 -17.42
N LEU A 110 24.32 -16.25 -16.53
CA LEU A 110 24.82 -17.49 -15.94
C LEU A 110 23.68 -18.20 -15.22
N THR A 111 23.25 -19.34 -15.76
CA THR A 111 22.31 -20.23 -15.08
C THR A 111 23.01 -20.86 -13.87
N PRO A 112 22.28 -21.20 -12.80
CA PRO A 112 22.85 -21.87 -11.63
C PRO A 112 23.65 -23.13 -12.00
N GLN A 113 23.16 -23.93 -12.95
CA GLN A 113 23.85 -25.12 -13.47
C GLN A 113 25.17 -24.78 -14.18
N LYS A 114 25.20 -23.73 -15.02
CA LYS A 114 26.46 -23.27 -15.65
C LYS A 114 27.43 -22.72 -14.61
N LEU A 115 26.94 -22.00 -13.59
CA LEU A 115 27.77 -21.51 -12.49
C LEU A 115 28.37 -22.66 -11.67
N GLU A 116 27.59 -23.70 -11.43
CA GLU A 116 28.01 -24.90 -10.70
C GLU A 116 29.02 -25.72 -11.49
N SER A 117 28.80 -25.85 -12.82
CA SER A 117 29.78 -26.42 -13.75
C SER A 117 31.06 -25.61 -13.77
N LEU A 118 30.99 -24.28 -13.87
CA LEU A 118 32.17 -23.40 -13.85
C LEU A 118 32.92 -23.47 -12.51
N ARG A 119 32.19 -23.59 -11.38
CA ARG A 119 32.80 -23.81 -10.06
C ARG A 119 33.48 -25.17 -9.97
N ALA A 120 32.90 -26.22 -10.56
CA ALA A 120 33.53 -27.53 -10.63
C ALA A 120 34.78 -27.50 -11.52
N GLU A 121 34.71 -26.81 -12.66
CA GLU A 121 35.83 -26.60 -13.60
C GLU A 121 36.97 -25.82 -12.93
N ILE A 122 36.68 -24.69 -12.28
CA ILE A 122 37.67 -23.90 -11.53
C ILE A 122 38.27 -24.73 -10.39
N ARG A 123 37.45 -25.51 -9.65
CA ARG A 123 37.98 -26.41 -8.62
C ARG A 123 38.87 -27.49 -9.23
N GLN A 124 38.50 -28.07 -10.36
CA GLN A 124 39.31 -29.07 -11.04
C GLN A 124 40.62 -28.47 -11.58
N GLU A 125 40.57 -27.30 -12.22
CA GLU A 125 41.73 -26.58 -12.74
C GLU A 125 42.69 -26.13 -11.64
N LEU A 126 42.21 -25.84 -10.43
CA LEU A 126 43.07 -25.46 -9.31
C LEU A 126 43.57 -26.67 -8.51
N GLU A 127 42.69 -27.62 -8.20
CA GLU A 127 43.03 -28.77 -7.37
C GLU A 127 43.88 -29.81 -8.11
N THR A 128 43.67 -30.01 -9.42
CA THR A 128 44.39 -31.04 -10.18
C THR A 128 45.88 -30.71 -10.26
N PRO A 129 46.32 -29.50 -10.65
CA PRO A 129 47.74 -29.14 -10.68
C PRO A 129 48.36 -29.12 -9.29
N MET A 130 47.60 -28.75 -8.25
CA MET A 130 48.09 -28.84 -6.88
C MET A 130 48.32 -30.29 -6.45
N ARG A 131 47.36 -31.18 -6.70
CA ARG A 131 47.52 -32.63 -6.46
C ARG A 131 48.71 -33.19 -7.22
N GLU A 132 48.88 -32.78 -8.48
CA GLU A 132 50.01 -33.21 -9.30
C GLU A 132 51.35 -32.69 -8.79
N ARG A 133 51.40 -31.43 -8.37
CA ARG A 133 52.60 -30.86 -7.74
C ARG A 133 52.96 -31.57 -6.45
N PHE A 134 51.98 -31.90 -5.60
CA PHE A 134 52.22 -32.68 -4.38
C PHE A 134 52.72 -34.09 -4.71
N ARG A 135 52.10 -34.78 -5.67
CA ARG A 135 52.55 -36.09 -6.14
C ARG A 135 53.99 -36.04 -6.66
N ASN A 136 54.34 -35.05 -7.48
CA ASN A 136 55.69 -34.89 -8.01
C ASN A 136 56.72 -34.59 -6.91
N LEU A 137 56.35 -33.77 -5.92
CA LEU A 137 57.20 -33.50 -4.75
C LEU A 137 57.41 -34.77 -3.91
N ASP A 138 56.37 -35.58 -3.69
CA ASP A 138 56.50 -36.85 -2.99
C ASP A 138 57.40 -37.83 -3.76
N GLU A 139 57.26 -37.90 -5.08
CA GLU A 139 58.14 -38.70 -5.95
C GLU A 139 59.60 -38.22 -5.92
N GLU A 140 59.85 -36.91 -5.91
CA GLU A 140 61.19 -36.33 -5.75
C GLU A 140 61.78 -36.66 -4.37
N VAL A 141 60.99 -36.55 -3.30
CA VAL A 141 61.42 -36.92 -1.95
C VAL A 141 61.79 -38.40 -1.87
N GLU A 142 61.00 -39.28 -2.47
CA GLU A 142 61.32 -40.71 -2.52
C GLU A 142 62.56 -41.02 -3.38
N LYS A 143 62.77 -40.30 -4.49
CA LYS A 143 64.02 -40.38 -5.27
C LYS A 143 65.24 -39.98 -4.44
N TYR A 144 65.18 -38.82 -3.77
CA TYR A 144 66.28 -38.36 -2.92
C TYR A 144 66.53 -39.31 -1.74
N ARG A 145 65.47 -39.89 -1.15
CA ARG A 145 65.62 -40.94 -0.12
C ARG A 145 66.32 -42.18 -0.67
N ALA A 146 65.95 -42.63 -1.87
CA ALA A 146 66.59 -43.78 -2.52
C ALA A 146 68.07 -43.51 -2.84
N GLU A 147 68.38 -42.35 -3.40
CA GLU A 147 69.75 -41.91 -3.69
C GLU A 147 70.59 -41.76 -2.44
N TYR A 148 70.05 -41.12 -1.39
CA TYR A 148 70.72 -41.01 -0.10
C TYR A 148 71.03 -42.39 0.50
N ASN A 149 70.06 -43.32 0.46
CA ASN A 149 70.27 -44.67 0.94
C ASN A 149 71.36 -45.38 0.13
N LYS A 150 71.34 -45.26 -1.20
CA LYS A 150 72.36 -45.81 -2.09
C LYS A 150 73.74 -45.26 -1.76
N LEU A 151 73.87 -43.94 -1.65
CA LEU A 151 75.13 -43.27 -1.34
C LEU A 151 75.64 -43.66 0.06
N ARG A 152 74.73 -43.81 1.03
CA ARG A 152 75.08 -44.30 2.38
C ARG A 152 75.65 -45.71 2.34
N TYR A 153 75.07 -46.60 1.54
CA TYR A 153 75.59 -47.96 1.35
C TYR A 153 76.96 -47.93 0.65
N GLU A 154 77.10 -47.18 -0.44
CA GLU A 154 78.37 -47.02 -1.16
C GLU A 154 79.46 -46.44 -0.26
N HIS A 155 79.16 -45.40 0.52
CA HIS A 155 80.09 -44.82 1.49
C HIS A 155 80.54 -45.84 2.53
N THR A 156 79.60 -46.64 3.06
CA THR A 156 79.93 -47.69 4.04
C THR A 156 80.83 -48.76 3.43
N PHE A 157 80.52 -49.18 2.20
CA PHE A 157 81.31 -50.15 1.45
C PHE A 157 82.73 -49.63 1.13
N LEU A 158 82.86 -48.40 0.60
CA LEU A 158 84.16 -47.79 0.33
C LEU A 158 84.98 -47.61 1.60
N LYS A 159 84.33 -47.24 2.72
CA LYS A 159 85.03 -47.10 4.00
C LYS A 159 85.59 -48.44 4.47
N SER A 160 84.83 -49.54 4.36
CA SER A 160 85.33 -50.87 4.70
C SER A 160 86.46 -51.34 3.77
N GLU A 161 86.36 -51.07 2.45
CA GLU A 161 87.42 -51.40 1.49
C GLU A 161 88.71 -50.61 1.78
N PHE A 162 88.58 -49.33 2.12
CA PHE A 162 89.72 -48.49 2.50
C PHE A 162 90.39 -48.98 3.79
N GLU A 163 89.59 -49.31 4.82
CA GLU A 163 90.09 -49.89 6.07
C GLU A 163 90.82 -51.21 5.82
N HIS A 164 90.25 -52.09 4.99
CA HIS A 164 90.88 -53.35 4.61
C HIS A 164 92.21 -53.15 3.87
N GLN A 165 92.25 -52.27 2.86
CA GLN A 165 93.49 -51.96 2.13
C GLN A 165 94.58 -51.39 3.04
N LYS A 166 94.19 -50.50 3.97
CA LYS A 166 95.12 -49.94 4.96
C LYS A 166 95.71 -51.03 5.86
N GLU A 167 94.90 -51.99 6.30
CA GLU A 167 95.36 -53.14 7.10
C GLU A 167 96.25 -54.10 6.30
N GLU A 168 95.96 -54.34 5.02
CA GLU A 168 96.82 -55.13 4.13
C GLU A 168 98.18 -54.44 3.91
N PHE A 169 98.20 -53.12 3.63
CA PHE A 169 99.46 -52.38 3.50
C PHE A 169 100.30 -52.40 4.79
N ALA A 170 99.66 -52.28 5.94
CA ALA A 170 100.34 -52.38 7.23
C ALA A 170 100.97 -53.77 7.44
N ARG A 171 100.28 -54.85 7.04
CA ARG A 171 100.82 -56.21 7.09
C ARG A 171 102.02 -56.41 6.17
N VAL A 172 101.92 -55.98 4.91
CA VAL A 172 103.01 -56.10 3.93
C VAL A 172 104.26 -55.34 4.39
N LEU A 173 104.10 -54.14 4.97
CA LEU A 173 105.23 -53.36 5.50
C LEU A 173 105.95 -54.09 6.64
N GLU A 174 105.21 -54.71 7.57
CA GLU A 174 105.82 -55.46 8.67
C GLU A 174 106.52 -56.74 8.17
N GLU A 175 105.93 -57.44 7.20
CA GLU A 175 106.56 -58.59 6.55
C GLU A 175 107.89 -58.22 5.87
N GLU A 176 107.92 -57.12 5.12
CA GLU A 176 109.15 -56.64 4.48
C GLU A 176 110.21 -56.22 5.49
N LYS A 177 109.83 -55.54 6.57
CA LYS A 177 110.75 -55.17 7.63
C LYS A 177 111.46 -56.38 8.24
N ILE A 178 110.71 -57.44 8.55
CA ILE A 178 111.26 -58.70 9.08
C ILE A 178 112.25 -59.34 8.10
N LYS A 179 111.96 -59.33 6.79
CA LYS A 179 112.88 -59.85 5.76
C LYS A 179 114.22 -59.11 5.76
N HIS A 180 114.20 -57.77 5.77
CA HIS A 180 115.42 -56.97 5.74
C HIS A 180 116.26 -57.14 7.01
N GLU A 181 115.63 -57.21 8.19
CA GLU A 181 116.31 -57.49 9.45
C GLU A 181 117.06 -58.84 9.41
N SER A 182 116.46 -59.87 8.80
CA SER A 182 117.10 -61.18 8.64
C SER A 182 118.30 -61.19 7.70
N GLU A 183 118.28 -60.37 6.64
CA GLU A 183 119.36 -60.29 5.66
C GLU A 183 120.59 -59.55 6.20
N ILE A 184 120.38 -58.48 6.98
CA ILE A 184 121.46 -57.74 7.64
C ILE A 184 122.26 -58.68 8.56
N ALA A 185 121.56 -59.48 9.37
CA ALA A 185 122.20 -60.42 10.29
C ALA A 185 123.05 -61.48 9.56
N ARG A 186 122.65 -61.90 8.35
CA ARG A 186 123.42 -62.83 7.52
C ARG A 186 124.73 -62.20 7.03
N LEU A 187 124.66 -60.99 6.50
CA LEU A 187 125.81 -60.30 5.88
C LEU A 187 126.88 -59.91 6.90
N GLU A 188 126.51 -59.62 8.15
CA GLU A 188 127.46 -59.34 9.23
C GLU A 188 128.36 -60.55 9.52
N LYS A 189 127.82 -61.76 9.43
CA LYS A 189 128.55 -63.02 9.64
C LYS A 189 129.59 -63.28 8.55
N ASP A 190 129.22 -63.09 7.29
CA ASP A 190 130.10 -63.36 6.13
C ASP A 190 131.35 -62.45 6.14
N LYS A 191 131.21 -61.21 6.63
CA LYS A 191 132.31 -60.25 6.75
C LYS A 191 133.40 -60.72 7.73
N GLU A 192 133.00 -61.41 8.80
CA GLU A 192 133.90 -61.91 9.84
C GLU A 192 134.78 -63.06 9.33
N GLU A 193 134.21 -63.91 8.47
CA GLU A 193 134.90 -65.08 7.90
C GLU A 193 136.02 -64.69 6.91
N LEU A 194 135.78 -63.66 6.08
CA LEU A 194 136.76 -63.18 5.10
C LEU A 194 137.97 -62.49 5.73
N HIS A 195 137.81 -61.88 6.91
CA HIS A 195 138.92 -61.22 7.61
C HIS A 195 139.99 -62.20 8.08
N ASN A 196 139.59 -63.44 8.40
CA ASN A 196 140.49 -64.48 8.91
C ASN A 196 141.40 -65.10 7.83
N GLN A 197 141.03 -64.99 6.54
CA GLN A 197 141.75 -65.64 5.44
C GLN A 197 142.94 -64.83 4.91
N LEU A 198 143.09 -63.56 5.31
CA LEU A 198 144.09 -62.63 4.75
C LEU A 198 145.47 -62.68 5.47
N LEU A 199 145.65 -63.54 6.47
CA LEU A 199 146.74 -63.43 7.46
C LEU A 199 147.94 -64.40 7.30
N SER A 200 148.08 -65.14 6.19
CA SER A 200 149.27 -66.00 6.00
C SER A 200 149.69 -66.18 4.55
N VAL A 201 150.96 -65.89 4.23
CA VAL A 201 151.90 -66.67 3.37
C VAL A 201 153.23 -65.91 3.12
N ASP A 202 154.37 -66.64 3.07
CA ASP A 202 155.71 -66.17 2.64
C ASP A 202 156.43 -67.22 1.71
N PRO A 203 157.31 -66.83 0.75
CA PRO A 203 157.81 -67.65 -0.38
C PRO A 203 159.35 -67.79 -0.48
N ALA A 204 159.90 -69.02 -0.62
CA ALA A 204 161.35 -69.21 -0.89
C ALA A 204 161.76 -70.59 -1.46
N LYS A 205 161.39 -70.96 -2.70
CA LYS A 205 161.86 -72.24 -3.31
C LYS A 205 162.16 -72.16 -4.82
N ASP A 206 163.05 -71.25 -5.19
CA ASP A 206 163.29 -70.85 -6.58
C ASP A 206 164.46 -71.56 -7.32
N SER A 207 164.86 -72.77 -6.88
CA SER A 207 165.94 -73.53 -7.58
C SER A 207 165.55 -74.96 -7.98
N LYS A 208 164.56 -75.58 -7.31
CA LYS A 208 163.72 -76.63 -7.93
C LYS A 208 162.88 -76.10 -9.09
N GLN A 209 162.77 -74.77 -9.14
CA GLN A 209 162.08 -73.96 -10.12
C GLN A 209 162.61 -74.17 -11.52
N VAL A 210 163.86 -74.57 -11.75
CA VAL A 210 164.40 -74.66 -13.12
C VAL A 210 164.12 -76.01 -13.80
N GLU A 211 164.10 -77.12 -13.04
CA GLU A 211 163.60 -78.41 -13.55
C GLU A 211 162.09 -78.49 -13.47
N GLN A 212 161.49 -77.83 -12.46
CA GLN A 212 160.11 -77.38 -12.58
C GLN A 212 159.94 -76.57 -13.85
N LEU A 213 160.78 -75.61 -14.28
CA LEU A 213 160.56 -74.75 -15.46
C LEU A 213 160.37 -75.54 -16.77
N ILE A 214 160.86 -76.78 -16.86
CA ILE A 214 160.65 -77.65 -18.03
C ILE A 214 159.37 -78.49 -17.88
N GLY A 215 159.09 -79.06 -16.70
CA GLY A 215 157.77 -79.63 -16.40
C GLY A 215 156.66 -78.57 -16.39
N GLU A 216 157.02 -77.34 -16.04
CA GLU A 216 156.30 -76.09 -16.12
C GLU A 216 156.19 -75.73 -17.57
N LYS A 217 157.18 -75.86 -18.46
CA LYS A 217 156.96 -75.63 -19.89
C LYS A 217 155.84 -76.51 -20.44
N VAL A 218 155.79 -77.80 -20.10
CA VAL A 218 154.69 -78.69 -20.51
C VAL A 218 153.38 -78.32 -19.79
N ARG A 219 153.41 -78.06 -18.48
CA ARG A 219 152.27 -77.52 -17.74
C ARG A 219 151.86 -76.13 -18.23
N LEU A 220 152.74 -75.35 -18.84
CA LEU A 220 152.57 -73.99 -19.36
C LEU A 220 152.00 -74.08 -20.76
N CYS A 221 152.33 -75.12 -21.53
CA CYS A 221 151.63 -75.45 -22.77
C CYS A 221 150.20 -75.95 -22.49
N GLN A 222 149.99 -76.80 -21.47
CA GLN A 222 148.64 -77.16 -21.02
C GLN A 222 147.90 -75.97 -20.42
N LYS A 223 148.58 -75.14 -19.63
CA LYS A 223 148.05 -73.89 -19.09
C LYS A 223 147.76 -72.90 -20.21
N LEU A 224 148.56 -72.86 -21.28
CA LEU A 224 148.26 -72.06 -22.48
C LEU A 224 147.00 -72.56 -23.16
N LYS A 225 146.80 -73.87 -23.30
CA LYS A 225 145.53 -74.41 -23.81
C LYS A 225 144.35 -74.11 -22.89
N CYS A 226 144.52 -74.23 -21.57
CA CYS A 226 143.49 -73.85 -20.59
C CYS A 226 143.22 -72.33 -20.61
N LEU A 227 144.25 -71.51 -20.82
CA LEU A 227 144.14 -70.06 -20.98
C LEU A 227 143.53 -69.71 -22.34
N GLU A 228 143.75 -70.49 -23.39
CA GLU A 228 143.09 -70.34 -24.69
C GLU A 228 141.60 -70.66 -24.57
N THR A 229 141.22 -71.71 -23.82
CA THR A 229 139.81 -71.99 -23.50
C THR A 229 139.22 -70.92 -22.60
N GLU A 230 139.95 -70.45 -21.58
CA GLU A 230 139.51 -69.33 -20.72
C GLU A 230 139.37 -68.04 -21.53
N VAL A 231 140.27 -67.75 -22.48
CA VAL A 231 140.14 -66.61 -23.39
C VAL A 231 138.95 -66.78 -24.32
N ALA A 232 138.66 -67.99 -24.78
CA ALA A 232 137.45 -68.27 -25.57
C ALA A 232 136.18 -68.10 -24.72
N GLU A 233 136.18 -68.56 -23.47
CA GLU A 233 135.09 -68.38 -22.50
C GLU A 233 134.88 -66.91 -22.14
N LEU A 234 135.95 -66.16 -21.86
CA LEU A 234 135.91 -64.71 -21.59
C LEU A 234 135.47 -63.93 -22.83
N ARG A 235 135.82 -64.37 -24.05
CA ARG A 235 135.28 -63.78 -25.29
C ARG A 235 133.79 -64.07 -25.44
N ALA A 236 133.35 -65.30 -25.17
CA ALA A 236 131.93 -65.66 -25.18
C ALA A 236 131.15 -64.90 -24.10
N GLU A 237 131.71 -64.71 -22.91
CA GLU A 237 131.12 -63.93 -21.82
C GLU A 237 131.09 -62.43 -22.13
N LYS A 238 132.14 -61.90 -22.78
CA LYS A 238 132.15 -60.53 -23.30
C LYS A 238 131.10 -60.33 -24.39
N GLU A 239 130.97 -61.26 -25.33
CA GLU A 239 129.93 -61.22 -26.36
C GLU A 239 128.53 -61.34 -25.74
N ASN A 240 128.34 -62.22 -24.74
CA ASN A 240 127.07 -62.37 -24.03
C ASN A 240 126.71 -61.12 -23.22
N SER A 241 127.66 -60.54 -22.47
CA SER A 241 127.45 -59.27 -21.75
C SER A 241 127.21 -58.11 -22.72
N GLY A 242 127.89 -58.06 -23.87
CA GLY A 242 127.60 -57.12 -24.95
C GLY A 242 126.17 -57.26 -25.48
N ALA A 243 125.73 -58.49 -25.75
CA ALA A 243 124.36 -58.80 -26.17
C ALA A 243 123.33 -58.43 -25.09
N GLN A 244 123.64 -58.63 -23.81
CA GLN A 244 122.79 -58.20 -22.68
C GLN A 244 122.66 -56.68 -22.61
N VAL A 245 123.76 -55.94 -22.74
CA VAL A 245 123.76 -54.46 -22.78
C VAL A 245 122.94 -53.95 -23.96
N GLU A 246 123.13 -54.50 -25.16
CA GLU A 246 122.34 -54.15 -26.34
C GLU A 246 120.85 -54.47 -26.18
N ASN A 247 120.52 -55.57 -25.49
CA ASN A 247 119.13 -55.92 -25.19
C ASN A 247 118.50 -54.94 -24.19
N ILE A 248 119.22 -54.60 -23.10
CA ILE A 248 118.77 -53.60 -22.12
C ILE A 248 118.60 -52.24 -22.79
N GLN A 249 119.54 -51.81 -23.63
CA GLN A 249 119.45 -50.55 -24.37
C GLN A 249 118.25 -50.55 -25.33
N ARG A 250 117.98 -51.65 -26.05
CA ARG A 250 116.78 -51.78 -26.89
C ARG A 250 115.49 -51.69 -26.08
N ILE A 251 115.43 -52.31 -24.90
CA ILE A 251 114.27 -52.22 -24.00
C ILE A 251 114.09 -50.78 -23.51
N GLN A 252 115.15 -50.12 -23.06
CA GLN A 252 115.10 -48.72 -22.61
C GLN A 252 114.66 -47.76 -23.72
N VAL A 253 115.18 -47.92 -24.94
CA VAL A 253 114.76 -47.12 -26.10
C VAL A 253 113.29 -47.35 -26.42
N ARG A 254 112.80 -48.60 -26.37
CA ARG A 254 111.38 -48.91 -26.55
C ARG A 254 110.52 -48.26 -25.47
N GLN A 255 110.89 -48.40 -24.19
CA GLN A 255 110.19 -47.79 -23.07
C GLN A 255 110.16 -46.25 -23.16
N LEU A 256 111.27 -45.63 -23.56
CA LEU A 256 111.32 -44.19 -23.82
C LEU A 256 110.36 -43.79 -24.95
N ALA A 257 110.30 -44.56 -26.04
CA ALA A 257 109.37 -44.31 -27.14
C ALA A 257 107.91 -44.48 -26.70
N GLU A 258 107.60 -45.49 -25.89
CA GLU A 258 106.27 -45.72 -25.31
C GLU A 258 105.87 -44.57 -24.37
N MET A 259 106.75 -44.16 -23.46
CA MET A 259 106.53 -42.99 -22.60
C MET A 259 106.36 -41.70 -23.40
N GLN A 260 107.12 -41.52 -24.48
CA GLN A 260 106.97 -40.35 -25.34
C GLN A 260 105.64 -40.36 -26.09
N ALA A 261 105.14 -41.54 -26.49
CA ALA A 261 103.82 -41.68 -27.10
C ALA A 261 102.70 -41.39 -26.10
N THR A 262 102.80 -41.87 -24.85
CA THR A 262 101.80 -41.59 -23.80
C THR A 262 101.76 -40.11 -23.46
N VAL A 263 102.91 -39.43 -23.36
CA VAL A 263 102.97 -37.98 -23.14
C VAL A 263 102.25 -37.23 -24.26
N ARG A 264 102.49 -37.57 -25.53
CA ARG A 264 101.80 -36.93 -26.67
C ARG A 264 100.28 -37.17 -26.62
N SER A 265 99.85 -38.36 -26.22
CA SER A 265 98.42 -38.69 -26.05
C SER A 265 97.79 -37.84 -24.94
N LEU A 266 98.44 -37.77 -23.78
CA LEU A 266 97.98 -36.96 -22.64
C LEU A 266 97.98 -35.46 -22.97
N GLU A 267 98.93 -34.96 -23.76
CA GLU A 267 98.94 -33.58 -24.25
C GLU A 267 97.76 -33.31 -25.18
N ALA A 268 97.44 -34.22 -26.09
CA ALA A 268 96.27 -34.10 -26.96
C ALA A 268 94.96 -34.13 -26.16
N GLU A 269 94.83 -35.04 -25.19
CA GLU A 269 93.69 -35.09 -24.27
C GLU A 269 93.56 -33.81 -23.44
N LYS A 270 94.67 -33.29 -22.92
CA LYS A 270 94.70 -32.00 -22.20
C LYS A 270 94.21 -30.85 -23.07
N GLN A 271 94.65 -30.77 -24.33
CA GLN A 271 94.19 -29.73 -25.25
C GLN A 271 92.69 -29.89 -25.58
N SER A 272 92.22 -31.13 -25.78
CA SER A 272 90.80 -31.41 -26.01
C SER A 272 89.94 -31.02 -24.80
N ALA A 273 90.34 -31.42 -23.59
CA ALA A 273 89.66 -31.06 -22.36
C ALA A 273 89.63 -29.53 -22.14
N LYS A 274 90.72 -28.83 -22.48
CA LYS A 274 90.79 -27.37 -22.43
C LYS A 274 89.78 -26.72 -23.38
N LEU A 275 89.72 -27.16 -24.64
CA LEU A 275 88.74 -26.65 -25.61
C LEU A 275 87.30 -26.91 -25.16
N HIS A 276 87.05 -28.07 -24.54
CA HIS A 276 85.73 -28.39 -24.01
C HIS A 276 85.34 -27.50 -22.83
N ALA A 277 86.28 -27.22 -21.92
CA ALA A 277 86.09 -26.28 -20.82
C ALA A 277 85.80 -24.86 -21.33
N GLU A 278 86.58 -24.37 -22.31
CA GLU A 278 86.35 -23.04 -22.93
C GLU A 278 84.98 -22.96 -23.63
N HIS A 279 84.51 -24.06 -24.23
CA HIS A 279 83.18 -24.11 -24.83
C HIS A 279 82.08 -24.02 -23.77
N LEU A 280 82.17 -24.81 -22.70
CA LEU A 280 81.21 -24.80 -21.61
C LEU A 280 81.18 -23.45 -20.87
N GLU A 281 82.33 -22.79 -20.71
CA GLU A 281 82.40 -21.43 -20.15
C GLU A 281 81.64 -20.41 -21.01
N LYS A 282 81.79 -20.48 -22.34
CA LYS A 282 81.04 -19.60 -23.26
C LYS A 282 79.54 -19.88 -23.23
N GLU A 283 79.14 -21.14 -23.16
CA GLU A 283 77.73 -21.50 -23.02
C GLU A 283 77.16 -21.01 -21.69
N LEU A 284 77.88 -21.19 -20.59
CA LEU A 284 77.50 -20.69 -19.28
C LEU A 284 77.36 -19.16 -19.28
N GLN A 285 78.32 -18.45 -19.90
CA GLN A 285 78.27 -17.00 -20.04
C GLN A 285 77.04 -16.55 -20.83
N SER A 286 76.81 -17.12 -22.02
CA SER A 286 75.65 -16.84 -22.86
C SER A 286 74.33 -17.10 -22.11
N ASN A 287 74.26 -18.21 -21.38
CA ASN A 287 73.07 -18.58 -20.60
C ASN A 287 72.85 -17.61 -19.43
N SER A 288 73.93 -17.16 -18.76
CA SER A 288 73.86 -16.15 -17.71
C SER A 288 73.37 -14.78 -18.22
N GLU A 289 73.79 -14.38 -19.42
CA GLU A 289 73.36 -13.15 -20.08
C GLU A 289 71.88 -13.24 -20.47
N GLN A 290 71.45 -14.38 -21.04
CA GLN A 290 70.04 -14.65 -21.34
C GLN A 290 69.17 -14.62 -20.08
N ASN A 291 69.62 -15.26 -19.00
CA ASN A 291 68.90 -15.28 -17.73
C ASN A 291 68.74 -13.86 -17.16
N THR A 292 69.79 -13.04 -17.23
CA THR A 292 69.75 -11.63 -16.82
C THR A 292 68.73 -10.82 -17.61
N LEU A 293 68.62 -11.07 -18.93
CA LEU A 293 67.65 -10.41 -19.79
C LEU A 293 66.21 -10.87 -19.48
N LEU A 294 66.01 -12.16 -19.20
CA LEU A 294 64.71 -12.70 -18.78
C LEU A 294 64.29 -12.15 -17.42
N ILE A 295 65.18 -12.08 -16.44
CA ILE A 295 64.93 -11.45 -15.12
C ILE A 295 64.54 -9.98 -15.30
N SER A 296 65.24 -9.25 -16.18
CA SER A 296 64.91 -7.85 -16.46
C SER A 296 63.53 -7.68 -17.10
N LYS A 297 63.13 -8.60 -17.99
CA LYS A 297 61.78 -8.64 -18.57
C LYS A 297 60.72 -8.99 -17.53
N LEU A 298 61.01 -9.95 -16.67
CA LEU A 298 60.14 -10.35 -15.57
C LEU A 298 59.86 -9.17 -14.62
N HIS A 299 60.91 -8.49 -14.14
CA HIS A 299 60.74 -7.31 -13.27
C HIS A 299 59.93 -6.18 -13.93
N LYS A 300 60.11 -5.96 -15.25
CA LYS A 300 59.28 -4.98 -15.99
C LYS A 300 57.81 -5.38 -16.01
N ALA A 301 57.53 -6.64 -16.33
CA ALA A 301 56.17 -7.18 -16.33
C ALA A 301 55.54 -7.15 -14.92
N GLU A 302 56.31 -7.43 -13.86
CA GLU A 302 55.86 -7.28 -12.48
C GLU A 302 55.53 -5.82 -12.14
N GLY A 303 56.34 -4.86 -12.60
CA GLY A 303 56.04 -3.43 -12.51
C GLY A 303 54.73 -3.06 -13.22
N GLU A 304 54.50 -3.55 -14.43
CA GLU A 304 53.25 -3.36 -15.16
C GLU A 304 52.05 -3.99 -14.42
N ILE A 305 52.21 -5.19 -13.86
CA ILE A 305 51.16 -5.84 -13.07
C ILE A 305 50.82 -5.02 -11.83
N THR A 306 51.81 -4.50 -11.10
CA THR A 306 51.57 -3.69 -9.90
C THR A 306 50.84 -2.39 -10.23
N THR A 307 51.23 -1.69 -11.31
CA THR A 307 50.55 -0.46 -11.77
C THR A 307 49.14 -0.71 -12.29
N LEU A 308 48.91 -1.77 -13.06
CA LEU A 308 47.56 -2.15 -13.49
C LEU A 308 46.69 -2.53 -12.28
N THR A 309 47.26 -3.23 -11.30
CA THR A 309 46.56 -3.60 -10.07
C THR A 309 46.17 -2.37 -9.26
N SER A 310 47.03 -1.36 -9.14
CA SER A 310 46.65 -0.11 -8.46
C SER A 310 45.56 0.63 -9.23
N LYS A 311 45.65 0.68 -10.57
CA LYS A 311 44.61 1.30 -11.41
C LYS A 311 43.25 0.63 -11.27
N VAL A 312 43.21 -0.69 -11.25
CA VAL A 312 41.97 -1.45 -11.01
C VAL A 312 41.39 -1.15 -9.63
N LYS A 313 42.22 -1.04 -8.59
CA LYS A 313 41.75 -0.68 -7.23
C LYS A 313 41.19 0.74 -7.20
N GLU A 314 41.85 1.70 -7.83
CA GLU A 314 41.37 3.09 -7.96
C GLU A 314 40.02 3.15 -8.68
N LEU A 315 39.90 2.51 -9.86
CA LEU A 315 38.66 2.48 -10.62
C LEU A 315 37.53 1.80 -9.85
N LYS A 316 37.83 0.71 -9.14
CA LYS A 316 36.84 0.03 -8.28
C LYS A 316 36.36 0.94 -7.15
N HIS A 317 37.25 1.73 -6.55
CA HIS A 317 36.88 2.70 -5.53
C HIS A 317 36.04 3.85 -6.11
N SER A 318 36.47 4.42 -7.25
CA SER A 318 35.76 5.47 -7.97
C SER A 318 34.34 5.04 -8.35
N ASN A 319 34.19 3.87 -8.99
CA ASN A 319 32.88 3.34 -9.36
C ASN A 319 32.00 3.08 -8.13
N LYS A 320 32.58 2.67 -6.99
CA LYS A 320 31.82 2.49 -5.76
C LYS A 320 31.24 3.82 -5.26
N LEU A 321 32.00 4.91 -5.35
CA LEU A 321 31.55 6.26 -4.99
C LEU A 321 30.46 6.75 -5.94
N GLU A 322 30.65 6.59 -7.25
CA GLU A 322 29.66 6.98 -8.26
C GLU A 322 28.34 6.21 -8.09
N ILE A 323 28.39 4.90 -7.81
CA ILE A 323 27.20 4.11 -7.49
C ILE A 323 26.51 4.62 -6.23
N THR A 324 27.25 5.05 -5.20
CA THR A 324 26.62 5.61 -4.00
C THR A 324 25.97 6.96 -4.27
N ASP A 325 26.59 7.80 -5.09
CA ASP A 325 26.04 9.11 -5.47
C ASP A 325 24.76 8.96 -6.30
N ILE A 326 24.76 8.10 -7.32
CA ILE A 326 23.57 7.78 -8.12
C ILE A 326 22.44 7.23 -7.23
N LYS A 327 22.76 6.37 -6.26
CA LYS A 327 21.76 5.85 -5.31
C LYS A 327 21.17 6.95 -4.43
N LEU A 328 21.98 7.90 -3.98
CA LEU A 328 21.52 9.04 -3.18
C LEU A 328 20.65 9.98 -4.01
N GLU A 329 21.04 10.28 -5.25
CA GLU A 329 20.25 11.09 -6.19
C GLU A 329 18.91 10.42 -6.53
N ALA A 330 18.92 9.12 -6.85
CA ALA A 330 17.70 8.37 -7.09
C ALA A 330 16.77 8.37 -5.87
N ALA A 331 17.31 8.26 -4.65
CA ALA A 331 16.53 8.35 -3.42
C ALA A 331 15.93 9.76 -3.22
N ARG A 332 16.69 10.82 -3.51
CA ARG A 332 16.21 12.21 -3.48
C ARG A 332 15.09 12.44 -4.50
N ALA A 333 15.30 12.05 -5.74
CA ALA A 333 14.31 12.17 -6.82
C ALA A 333 13.02 11.38 -6.50
N LYS A 334 13.15 10.15 -5.97
CA LYS A 334 11.99 9.37 -5.51
C LYS A 334 11.21 10.11 -4.42
N SER A 335 11.92 10.68 -3.45
CA SER A 335 11.32 11.46 -2.37
C SER A 335 10.61 12.72 -2.87
N GLU A 336 11.15 13.40 -3.88
CA GLU A 336 10.52 14.56 -4.51
C GLU A 336 9.25 14.18 -5.27
N LEU A 337 9.30 13.13 -6.08
CA LEU A 337 8.12 12.59 -6.77
C LEU A 337 7.02 12.17 -5.80
N GLU A 338 7.39 11.61 -4.65
CA GLU A 338 6.44 11.22 -3.60
C GLU A 338 5.79 12.46 -2.94
N ARG A 339 6.54 13.55 -2.74
CA ARG A 339 5.96 14.82 -2.27
C ARG A 339 5.00 15.42 -3.30
N GLU A 340 5.38 15.46 -4.57
CA GLU A 340 4.53 15.98 -5.65
C GLU A 340 3.26 15.12 -5.81
N ARG A 341 3.37 13.79 -5.73
CA ARG A 341 2.21 12.89 -5.70
C ARG A 341 1.27 13.25 -4.54
N ASN A 342 1.80 13.42 -3.33
CA ASN A 342 0.98 13.76 -2.17
C ASN A 342 0.33 15.15 -2.32
N LYS A 343 1.02 16.11 -2.93
CA LYS A 343 0.48 17.43 -3.24
C LYS A 343 -0.68 17.35 -4.24
N ILE A 344 -0.47 16.66 -5.37
CA ILE A 344 -1.53 16.43 -6.37
C ILE A 344 -2.72 15.70 -5.75
N GLN A 345 -2.48 14.70 -4.90
CA GLN A 345 -3.55 14.00 -4.19
C GLN A 345 -4.34 14.95 -3.29
N SER A 346 -3.66 15.83 -2.52
CA SER A 346 -4.35 16.80 -1.68
C SER A 346 -5.17 17.82 -2.47
N GLU A 347 -4.67 18.24 -3.64
CA GLU A 347 -5.42 19.12 -4.57
C GLU A 347 -6.64 18.41 -5.16
N LEU A 348 -6.49 17.12 -5.52
CA LEU A 348 -7.59 16.29 -6.00
C LEU A 348 -8.68 16.12 -4.92
N ASP A 349 -8.29 15.80 -3.68
CA ASP A 349 -9.21 15.64 -2.56
C ASP A 349 -9.95 16.96 -2.27
N GLY A 350 -9.25 18.11 -2.35
CA GLY A 350 -9.85 19.43 -2.24
C GLY A 350 -10.90 19.70 -3.32
N LEU A 351 -10.56 19.44 -4.59
CA LEU A 351 -11.50 19.60 -5.71
C LEU A 351 -12.69 18.64 -5.63
N GLN A 352 -12.49 17.42 -5.13
CA GLN A 352 -13.59 16.48 -4.88
C GLN A 352 -14.55 17.03 -3.83
N SER A 353 -14.03 17.53 -2.71
CA SER A 353 -14.85 18.15 -1.67
C SER A 353 -15.62 19.37 -2.20
N ASP A 354 -14.98 20.24 -2.97
CA ASP A 354 -15.64 21.39 -3.60
C ASP A 354 -16.77 20.95 -4.54
N ASN A 355 -16.55 19.88 -5.32
CA ASN A 355 -17.55 19.33 -6.22
C ASN A 355 -18.74 18.73 -5.45
N GLU A 356 -18.49 18.02 -4.35
CA GLU A 356 -19.54 17.51 -3.46
C GLU A 356 -20.38 18.65 -2.86
N ILE A 357 -19.74 19.73 -2.41
CA ILE A 357 -20.41 20.93 -1.89
C ILE A 357 -21.25 21.58 -3.00
N LEU A 358 -20.70 21.78 -4.19
CA LEU A 358 -21.41 22.38 -5.32
C LEU A 358 -22.59 21.51 -5.77
N THR A 359 -22.41 20.19 -5.80
CA THR A 359 -23.49 19.24 -6.11
C THR A 359 -24.61 19.34 -5.08
N SER A 360 -24.27 19.32 -3.79
CA SER A 360 -25.23 19.50 -2.70
C SER A 360 -25.95 20.84 -2.77
N ALA A 361 -25.24 21.92 -3.11
CA ALA A 361 -25.82 23.24 -3.31
C ALA A 361 -26.78 23.26 -4.50
N VAL A 362 -26.43 22.64 -5.63
CA VAL A 362 -27.30 22.53 -6.81
C VAL A 362 -28.56 21.74 -6.46
N GLU A 363 -28.44 20.63 -5.75
CA GLU A 363 -29.58 19.83 -5.30
C GLU A 363 -30.50 20.61 -4.36
N HIS A 364 -29.92 21.36 -3.41
CA HIS A 364 -30.69 22.25 -2.56
C HIS A 364 -31.45 23.33 -3.35
N HIS A 365 -30.80 24.00 -4.31
CA HIS A 365 -31.46 24.99 -5.16
C HIS A 365 -32.56 24.38 -6.03
N LYS A 366 -32.37 23.16 -6.55
CA LYS A 366 -33.41 22.42 -7.27
C LYS A 366 -34.63 22.17 -6.38
N MET A 367 -34.43 21.75 -5.12
CA MET A 367 -35.53 21.57 -4.17
C MET A 367 -36.26 22.88 -3.89
N LEU A 368 -35.53 23.97 -3.66
CA LEU A 368 -36.12 25.30 -3.45
C LEU A 368 -36.94 25.77 -4.66
N LEU A 369 -36.45 25.54 -5.89
CA LEU A 369 -37.20 25.84 -7.11
C LEU A 369 -38.50 25.05 -7.18
N VAL A 370 -38.47 23.74 -6.91
CA VAL A 370 -39.68 22.91 -6.87
C VAL A 370 -40.66 23.38 -5.79
N GLU A 371 -40.17 23.78 -4.61
CA GLU A 371 -41.01 24.36 -3.56
C GLU A 371 -41.65 25.68 -3.99
N LYS A 372 -40.89 26.55 -4.68
CA LYS A 372 -41.40 27.81 -5.23
C LYS A 372 -42.43 27.57 -6.33
N ASP A 373 -42.20 26.61 -7.21
CA ASP A 373 -43.19 26.22 -8.22
C ASP A 373 -44.48 25.71 -7.56
N ARG A 374 -44.37 24.87 -6.53
CA ARG A 374 -45.54 24.42 -5.74
C ARG A 374 -46.25 25.59 -5.05
N GLU A 375 -45.51 26.55 -4.49
CA GLU A 375 -46.08 27.76 -3.88
C GLU A 375 -46.84 28.61 -4.92
N LEU A 376 -46.25 28.82 -6.11
CA LEU A 376 -46.89 29.54 -7.20
C LEU A 376 -48.15 28.83 -7.69
N ILE A 377 -48.11 27.51 -7.85
CA ILE A 377 -49.29 26.70 -8.19
C ILE A 377 -50.39 26.91 -7.15
N ARG A 378 -50.07 26.85 -5.84
CA ARG A 378 -51.05 27.12 -4.77
C ARG A 378 -51.62 28.53 -4.84
N LYS A 379 -50.79 29.56 -5.08
CA LYS A 379 -51.25 30.96 -5.23
C LYS A 379 -52.17 31.14 -6.43
N VAL A 380 -51.82 30.56 -7.58
CA VAL A 380 -52.65 30.58 -8.79
C VAL A 380 -53.97 29.89 -8.54
N GLN A 381 -53.96 28.74 -7.86
CA GLN A 381 -55.17 28.00 -7.51
C GLN A 381 -56.07 28.79 -6.54
N ALA A 382 -55.50 29.38 -5.50
CA ALA A 382 -56.23 30.24 -4.58
C ALA A 382 -56.85 31.46 -5.30
N ALA A 383 -56.11 32.12 -6.20
CA ALA A 383 -56.62 33.23 -7.00
C ALA A 383 -57.75 32.80 -7.95
N LYS A 384 -57.67 31.59 -8.53
CA LYS A 384 -58.76 31.00 -9.32
C LYS A 384 -60.00 30.76 -8.45
N GLU A 385 -59.82 30.17 -7.27
CA GLU A 385 -60.91 29.91 -6.31
C GLU A 385 -61.57 31.20 -5.83
N GLU A 386 -60.79 32.24 -5.50
CA GLU A 386 -61.33 33.58 -5.22
C GLU A 386 -62.12 34.15 -6.41
N GLY A 387 -61.61 33.97 -7.64
CA GLY A 387 -62.31 34.33 -8.87
C GLY A 387 -63.64 33.60 -9.02
N TYR A 388 -63.67 32.30 -8.74
CA TYR A 388 -64.91 31.49 -8.72
C TYR A 388 -65.86 31.94 -7.61
N GLN A 389 -65.37 32.21 -6.40
CA GLN A 389 -66.20 32.72 -5.30
C GLN A 389 -66.84 34.06 -5.64
N LYS A 390 -66.09 34.99 -6.25
CA LYS A 390 -66.63 36.26 -6.75
C LYS A 390 -67.68 36.05 -7.83
N LEU A 391 -67.44 35.12 -8.77
CA LEU A 391 -68.41 34.78 -9.81
C LEU A 391 -69.71 34.24 -9.20
N VAL A 392 -69.61 33.35 -8.21
CA VAL A 392 -70.78 32.81 -7.49
C VAL A 392 -71.51 33.90 -6.73
N ALA A 393 -70.79 34.79 -6.03
CA ALA A 393 -71.39 35.93 -5.35
C ALA A 393 -72.16 36.84 -6.33
N LEU A 394 -71.56 37.17 -7.47
CA LEU A 394 -72.22 37.94 -8.53
C LEU A 394 -73.44 37.20 -9.12
N GLN A 395 -73.38 35.88 -9.27
CA GLN A 395 -74.53 35.08 -9.69
C GLN A 395 -75.65 35.11 -8.66
N ASN A 396 -75.34 35.04 -7.36
CA ASN A 396 -76.32 35.14 -6.29
C ASN A 396 -76.93 36.55 -6.21
N GLU A 397 -76.11 37.61 -6.30
CA GLU A 397 -76.61 39.00 -6.37
C GLU A 397 -77.51 39.20 -7.57
N LYS A 398 -77.12 38.67 -8.74
CA LYS A 398 -77.96 38.69 -9.94
C LYS A 398 -79.30 37.99 -9.68
N LEU A 399 -79.28 36.80 -9.07
CA LEU A 399 -80.50 36.05 -8.72
C LEU A 399 -81.38 36.83 -7.73
N GLU A 400 -80.79 37.46 -6.72
CA GLU A 400 -81.51 38.33 -5.77
C GLU A 400 -82.15 39.53 -6.46
N LEU A 401 -81.44 40.15 -7.41
CA LEU A 401 -81.98 41.26 -8.21
C LEU A 401 -83.09 40.79 -9.14
N GLU A 402 -82.94 39.63 -9.78
CA GLU A 402 -83.99 38.99 -10.58
C GLU A 402 -85.24 38.69 -9.71
N ASN A 403 -85.06 38.17 -8.49
CA ASN A 403 -86.16 37.94 -7.54
C ASN A 403 -86.82 39.24 -7.08
N LYS A 404 -86.04 40.28 -6.72
CA LYS A 404 -86.57 41.61 -6.36
C LYS A 404 -87.33 42.23 -7.53
N LEU A 405 -86.84 42.05 -8.76
CA LEU A 405 -87.53 42.51 -9.95
C LEU A 405 -88.87 41.78 -10.10
N ALA A 406 -88.89 40.45 -9.95
CA ALA A 406 -90.11 39.66 -10.00
C ALA A 406 -91.12 40.07 -8.91
N ASP A 407 -90.66 40.33 -7.68
CA ASP A 407 -91.49 40.84 -6.59
C ASP A 407 -92.05 42.23 -6.89
N LEU A 408 -91.23 43.13 -7.45
CA LEU A 408 -91.68 44.46 -7.88
C LEU A 408 -92.68 44.38 -9.04
N GLU A 409 -92.49 43.48 -10.00
CA GLU A 409 -93.43 43.20 -11.08
C GLU A 409 -94.76 42.68 -10.52
N LYS A 410 -94.73 41.80 -9.51
CA LYS A 410 -95.92 41.32 -8.81
C LYS A 410 -96.61 42.44 -8.03
N MET A 411 -95.88 43.23 -7.25
CA MET A 411 -96.42 44.38 -6.52
C MET A 411 -97.04 45.42 -7.46
N LYS A 412 -96.41 45.66 -8.62
CA LYS A 412 -96.98 46.52 -9.67
C LYS A 412 -98.28 45.93 -10.21
N ALA A 413 -98.33 44.64 -10.50
CA ALA A 413 -99.55 43.97 -10.95
C ALA A 413 -100.67 44.07 -9.90
N GLU A 414 -100.37 43.84 -8.63
CA GLU A 414 -101.31 44.00 -7.51
C GLU A 414 -101.79 45.46 -7.36
N HIS A 415 -100.88 46.43 -7.46
CA HIS A 415 -101.23 47.85 -7.44
C HIS A 415 -102.09 48.24 -8.65
N ASP A 416 -101.81 47.73 -9.84
CA ASP A 416 -102.62 47.99 -11.04
C ASP A 416 -104.03 47.37 -10.88
N VAL A 417 -104.16 46.18 -10.28
CA VAL A 417 -105.46 45.58 -9.89
C VAL A 417 -106.18 46.44 -8.84
N TRP A 418 -105.47 46.91 -7.81
CA TRP A 418 -106.05 47.80 -6.80
C TRP A 418 -106.53 49.12 -7.40
N ARG A 419 -105.71 49.76 -8.24
CA ARG A 419 -106.07 50.99 -8.97
C ARG A 419 -107.30 50.76 -9.86
N GLN A 420 -107.38 49.61 -10.52
CA GLN A 420 -108.55 49.24 -11.33
C GLN A 420 -109.80 49.08 -10.45
N SER A 421 -109.68 48.46 -9.27
CA SER A 421 -110.79 48.33 -8.32
C SER A 421 -111.25 49.68 -7.74
N GLU A 422 -110.34 50.60 -7.42
CA GLU A 422 -110.69 51.97 -7.01
C GLU A 422 -111.41 52.74 -8.12
N LYS A 423 -110.96 52.58 -9.36
CA LYS A 423 -111.62 53.15 -10.54
C LYS A 423 -113.05 52.62 -10.65
N ASP A 424 -113.24 51.30 -10.55
CA ASP A 424 -114.55 50.66 -10.62
C ASP A 424 -115.47 51.13 -9.47
N GLN A 425 -114.95 51.29 -8.24
CA GLN A 425 -115.70 51.89 -7.12
C GLN A 425 -116.10 53.34 -7.37
N CYS A 426 -115.23 54.15 -7.98
CA CYS A 426 -115.58 55.52 -8.35
C CYS A 426 -116.65 55.57 -9.44
N GLU A 427 -116.58 54.68 -10.43
CA GLU A 427 -117.62 54.53 -11.47
C GLU A 427 -118.97 54.09 -10.88
N GLU A 428 -118.96 53.25 -9.84
CA GLU A 428 -120.17 52.83 -9.13
C GLU A 428 -120.77 53.94 -8.26
N LYS A 429 -119.92 54.73 -7.56
CA LYS A 429 -120.34 55.95 -6.84
C LYS A 429 -120.92 57.01 -7.78
N LEU A 430 -120.33 57.17 -8.96
CA LEU A 430 -120.85 58.06 -10.00
C LEU A 430 -122.24 57.61 -10.49
N ARG A 431 -122.42 56.32 -10.74
CA ARG A 431 -123.74 55.74 -11.09
C ARG A 431 -124.78 55.94 -9.99
N ALA A 432 -124.41 55.76 -8.72
CA ALA A 432 -125.31 56.00 -7.59
C ALA A 432 -125.70 57.49 -7.46
N SER A 433 -124.74 58.40 -7.65
CA SER A 433 -124.99 59.85 -7.63
C SER A 433 -125.91 60.30 -8.78
N GLN A 434 -125.75 59.73 -9.98
CA GLN A 434 -126.62 60.00 -11.13
C GLN A 434 -128.07 59.56 -10.87
N MET A 435 -128.28 58.39 -10.25
CA MET A 435 -129.61 57.93 -9.84
C MET A 435 -130.26 58.83 -8.78
N ALA A 436 -129.47 59.35 -7.83
CA ALA A 436 -129.95 60.29 -6.81
C ALA A 436 -130.34 61.66 -7.40
N GLU A 437 -129.59 62.15 -8.40
CA GLU A 437 -129.93 63.38 -9.14
C GLU A 437 -131.27 63.26 -9.88
N GLU A 438 -131.54 62.11 -10.53
CA GLU A 438 -132.82 61.89 -11.21
C GLU A 438 -134.01 61.87 -10.25
N LEU A 439 -133.84 61.32 -9.04
CA LEU A 439 -134.87 61.35 -8.00
C LEU A 439 -135.13 62.78 -7.49
N ALA A 440 -134.08 63.55 -7.24
CA ALA A 440 -134.20 64.96 -6.84
C ALA A 440 -134.88 65.83 -7.93
N ARG A 441 -134.63 65.54 -9.22
CA ARG A 441 -135.34 66.20 -10.34
C ARG A 441 -136.84 65.94 -10.35
N ARG A 442 -137.27 64.70 -10.05
CA ARG A 442 -138.71 64.35 -9.97
C ARG A 442 -139.40 65.03 -8.77
N GLU A 443 -138.70 65.17 -7.65
CA GLU A 443 -139.22 65.87 -6.45
C GLU A 443 -139.32 67.40 -6.64
N LEU A 444 -138.35 68.02 -7.32
CA LEU A 444 -138.35 69.46 -7.65
C LEU A 444 -139.54 69.84 -8.56
N GLN A 445 -139.95 68.95 -9.47
CA GLN A 445 -141.09 69.15 -10.35
C GLN A 445 -142.44 69.07 -9.60
N SER A 446 -142.53 68.23 -8.57
CA SER A 446 -143.70 68.12 -7.66
C SER A 446 -143.85 69.35 -6.75
N ILE A 447 -142.74 69.91 -6.27
CA ILE A 447 -142.74 71.11 -5.41
C ILE A 447 -143.11 72.37 -6.21
N ARG A 448 -142.70 72.49 -7.49
CA ARG A 448 -143.09 73.61 -8.36
C ARG A 448 -144.60 73.73 -8.58
N LEU A 449 -145.31 72.61 -8.73
CA LEU A 449 -146.78 72.60 -8.88
C LEU A 449 -147.52 73.00 -7.59
N LYS A 450 -146.96 72.70 -6.42
CA LYS A 450 -147.54 73.08 -5.11
C LYS A 450 -147.31 74.56 -4.75
N LEU A 451 -146.22 75.17 -5.22
CA LEU A 451 -145.90 76.58 -5.00
C LEU A 451 -146.79 77.54 -5.82
N GLN A 452 -147.21 77.15 -7.03
CA GLN A 452 -148.12 77.94 -7.87
C GLN A 452 -149.54 78.07 -7.28
N GLN A 453 -150.00 77.08 -6.51
CA GLN A 453 -151.31 77.11 -5.85
C GLN A 453 -151.32 78.00 -4.59
N GLN A 454 -150.20 78.08 -3.85
CA GLN A 454 -150.09 78.87 -2.61
C GLN A 454 -150.00 80.39 -2.85
N ILE A 455 -149.53 80.83 -4.02
CA ILE A 455 -149.41 82.27 -4.35
C ILE A 455 -150.80 82.93 -4.46
N VAL A 456 -151.82 82.21 -4.95
CA VAL A 456 -153.20 82.71 -5.10
C VAL A 456 -153.91 82.86 -3.73
N ASP A 457 -153.52 82.07 -2.73
CA ASP A 457 -154.14 82.10 -1.38
C ASP A 457 -153.48 83.15 -0.45
N ILE A 458 -152.24 83.55 -0.69
CA ILE A 458 -151.48 84.52 0.13
C ILE A 458 -151.89 85.98 -0.13
N GLU A 459 -152.23 86.35 -1.37
CA GLU A 459 -152.72 87.70 -1.70
C GLU A 459 -154.05 88.06 -1.01
N LYS A 460 -154.81 87.05 -0.56
CA LYS A 460 -156.10 87.22 0.12
C LYS A 460 -155.95 87.44 1.64
N ALA A 461 -154.85 86.97 2.25
CA ALA A 461 -154.59 87.02 3.69
C ALA A 461 -153.79 88.26 4.16
N GLU A 462 -153.05 88.93 3.26
CA GLU A 462 -152.28 90.15 3.60
C GLU A 462 -153.14 91.40 3.87
N LYS A 463 -154.43 91.40 3.52
CA LYS A 463 -155.36 92.46 3.94
C LYS A 463 -155.79 92.36 5.41
N GLU A 464 -155.80 91.17 6.02
CA GLU A 464 -156.29 90.94 7.39
C GLU A 464 -155.18 91.16 8.47
N LYS A 465 -153.90 91.21 8.09
CA LYS A 465 -152.75 91.29 9.01
C LYS A 465 -152.41 92.70 9.52
N ASN A 466 -152.89 93.76 8.86
CA ASN A 466 -152.62 95.13 9.34
C ASN A 466 -153.34 95.47 10.66
N GLU A 467 -154.32 94.67 11.09
CA GLU A 467 -155.04 94.89 12.36
C GLU A 467 -154.30 94.33 13.58
N ASN A 468 -153.42 93.33 13.45
CA ASN A 468 -152.79 92.62 14.59
C ASN A 468 -151.48 93.28 15.08
N SER A 469 -151.43 94.59 14.98
CA SER A 469 -150.42 95.48 15.55
C SER A 469 -150.62 95.72 17.06
N ASP A 470 -151.47 94.92 17.70
CA ASP A 470 -151.66 94.82 19.16
C ASP A 470 -150.48 94.14 19.90
N LEU A 471 -149.28 94.16 19.30
CA LEU A 471 -148.00 94.29 20.00
C LEU A 471 -148.19 94.82 21.42
N LYS A 472 -147.79 94.10 22.47
CA LYS A 472 -147.12 94.72 23.65
C LYS A 472 -146.94 93.80 24.84
N GLN A 473 -147.63 92.66 24.95
CA GLN A 473 -147.80 92.06 26.28
C GLN A 473 -146.71 91.10 26.80
N GLN A 474 -145.82 90.51 26.00
CA GLN A 474 -145.01 89.36 26.49
C GLN A 474 -143.51 89.61 26.71
N VAL A 475 -143.13 90.87 26.92
CA VAL A 475 -141.77 91.31 27.28
C VAL A 475 -141.34 90.92 28.73
N SER A 476 -142.16 90.24 29.53
CA SER A 476 -141.89 90.09 30.99
C SER A 476 -141.03 88.89 31.47
N SER A 477 -140.59 87.92 30.66
CA SER A 477 -140.04 86.65 31.18
C SER A 477 -138.50 86.51 31.31
N LEU A 478 -137.74 87.58 31.09
CA LEU A 478 -136.27 87.58 30.96
C LEU A 478 -135.37 87.16 32.15
N GLN A 479 -135.81 86.93 33.39
CA GLN A 479 -134.96 87.30 34.55
C GLN A 479 -134.06 86.22 35.23
N ILE A 480 -133.91 84.98 34.74
CA ILE A 480 -133.29 83.84 35.52
C ILE A 480 -131.98 83.25 34.93
N GLN A 481 -131.36 83.98 34.01
CA GLN A 481 -129.97 83.80 33.56
C GLN A 481 -128.92 83.75 34.74
N VAL A 482 -127.64 83.45 34.44
CA VAL A 482 -126.41 84.00 35.09
C VAL A 482 -125.44 83.13 35.94
N ALA A 483 -125.76 82.02 36.63
CA ALA A 483 -124.85 81.51 37.71
C ALA A 483 -123.69 80.48 37.43
N SER A 484 -123.53 79.78 36.28
CA SER A 484 -122.73 78.51 36.26
C SER A 484 -121.27 78.50 35.71
N LEU A 485 -120.69 79.62 35.27
CA LEU A 485 -119.49 79.65 34.39
C LEU A 485 -118.06 79.62 35.03
N ALA A 486 -117.84 79.31 36.32
CA ALA A 486 -116.56 79.63 37.00
C ALA A 486 -115.48 78.51 37.24
N ARG A 487 -115.57 77.28 36.70
CA ARG A 487 -114.81 76.12 37.27
C ARG A 487 -113.70 75.46 36.39
N SER A 488 -113.33 75.99 35.23
CA SER A 488 -112.54 75.27 34.20
C SER A 488 -111.02 75.56 34.06
N GLU A 489 -110.31 76.14 35.03
CA GLU A 489 -108.97 76.73 34.76
C GLU A 489 -107.73 75.95 35.28
N ASN A 490 -107.83 74.97 36.19
CA ASN A 490 -106.68 74.57 37.06
C ASN A 490 -105.82 73.33 36.67
N GLU A 491 -106.12 72.56 35.61
CA GLU A 491 -105.55 71.20 35.42
C GLU A 491 -104.29 71.04 34.52
N LEU A 492 -103.87 72.06 33.75
CA LEU A 492 -102.91 71.87 32.64
C LEU A 492 -101.39 71.88 32.99
N LEU A 493 -100.97 72.09 34.25
CA LEU A 493 -99.57 72.47 34.57
C LEU A 493 -98.58 71.30 34.85
N ASN A 494 -99.03 70.04 34.98
CA ASN A 494 -98.24 68.98 35.66
C ASN A 494 -97.43 67.98 34.77
N SER A 495 -97.48 68.04 33.43
CA SER A 495 -97.00 66.93 32.56
C SER A 495 -95.54 67.00 32.05
N ASN A 496 -94.82 68.13 32.19
CA ASN A 496 -93.58 68.35 31.42
C ASN A 496 -92.29 67.73 32.04
N GLN A 497 -92.27 67.35 33.32
CA GLN A 497 -91.04 67.05 34.06
C GLN A 497 -90.45 65.63 33.85
N MET A 498 -91.24 64.63 33.44
CA MET A 498 -90.86 63.19 33.54
C MET A 498 -89.95 62.65 32.42
N LEU A 499 -89.77 63.34 31.29
CA LEU A 499 -89.12 62.74 30.10
C LEU A 499 -87.57 62.81 30.07
N LYS A 500 -86.91 63.54 30.97
CA LYS A 500 -85.46 63.79 30.89
C LYS A 500 -84.54 62.73 31.52
N GLU A 501 -85.02 61.84 32.39
CA GLU A 501 -84.15 60.97 33.21
C GLU A 501 -83.80 59.60 32.59
N MET A 502 -84.45 59.17 31.50
CA MET A 502 -84.30 57.81 30.97
C MET A 502 -83.07 57.59 30.09
N VAL A 503 -82.50 58.65 29.51
CA VAL A 503 -81.46 58.54 28.47
C VAL A 503 -80.07 58.20 29.02
N GLU A 504 -79.75 58.59 30.26
CA GLU A 504 -78.37 58.52 30.75
C GLU A 504 -77.93 57.13 31.28
N ARG A 505 -78.88 56.20 31.43
CA ARG A 505 -78.61 54.87 32.01
C ARG A 505 -78.00 53.86 31.02
N LEU A 506 -78.27 53.99 29.72
CA LEU A 506 -77.88 52.99 28.70
C LEU A 506 -76.44 53.13 28.18
N LYS A 507 -75.74 54.24 28.46
CA LYS A 507 -74.36 54.45 27.99
C LYS A 507 -73.29 53.69 28.78
N GLN A 508 -73.56 53.33 30.04
CA GLN A 508 -72.55 52.77 30.95
C GLN A 508 -72.31 51.25 30.74
N GLU A 509 -73.27 50.50 30.20
CA GLU A 509 -73.15 49.04 29.99
C GLU A 509 -72.26 48.64 28.81
N CYS A 510 -72.17 49.47 27.76
CA CYS A 510 -71.38 49.17 26.57
C CYS A 510 -69.85 49.23 26.79
N GLN A 511 -69.38 49.91 27.83
CA GLN A 511 -67.94 50.07 28.11
C GLN A 511 -67.35 48.84 28.81
N ASN A 512 -68.10 48.19 29.71
CA ASN A 512 -67.60 47.09 30.55
C ASN A 512 -67.33 45.78 29.78
N LEU A 513 -68.05 45.53 28.67
CA LEU A 513 -67.85 44.32 27.85
C LEU A 513 -66.59 44.38 26.98
N ARG A 514 -66.05 45.59 26.74
CA ARG A 514 -64.86 45.79 25.90
C ARG A 514 -63.56 45.53 26.68
N ASP A 515 -63.53 45.85 27.97
CA ASP A 515 -62.36 45.65 28.85
C ASP A 515 -62.13 44.17 29.22
N GLN A 516 -63.18 43.33 29.19
CA GLN A 516 -63.07 41.89 29.46
C GLN A 516 -62.41 41.11 28.32
N ALA A 517 -62.56 41.55 27.07
CA ALA A 517 -61.96 40.90 25.90
C ALA A 517 -60.45 41.12 25.80
N GLU A 518 -59.95 42.31 26.16
CA GLU A 518 -58.51 42.61 26.15
C GLU A 518 -57.72 41.84 27.22
N ASN A 519 -58.32 41.56 28.38
CA ASN A 519 -57.65 40.81 29.44
C ASN A 519 -57.50 39.30 29.12
N ALA A 520 -58.44 38.72 28.37
CA ALA A 520 -58.34 37.33 27.89
C ALA A 520 -57.22 37.14 26.85
N GLN A 521 -56.90 38.19 26.08
CA GLN A 521 -55.84 38.17 25.07
C GLN A 521 -54.44 38.32 25.69
N ARG A 522 -54.31 39.07 26.80
CA ARG A 522 -53.03 39.24 27.54
C ARG A 522 -52.62 38.00 28.32
N THR A 523 -53.56 37.22 28.85
CA THR A 523 -53.28 35.99 29.62
C THR A 523 -52.77 34.85 28.75
N VAL A 524 -53.33 34.67 27.55
CA VAL A 524 -52.87 33.65 26.58
C VAL A 524 -51.45 33.90 26.09
N LYS A 525 -51.09 35.18 25.86
CA LYS A 525 -49.74 35.58 25.44
C LYS A 525 -48.70 35.30 26.53
N LYS A 526 -49.03 35.60 27.78
CA LYS A 526 -48.18 35.35 28.95
C LYS A 526 -47.93 33.84 29.19
N THR A 527 -48.94 33.00 29.04
CA THR A 527 -48.78 31.54 29.17
C THR A 527 -47.90 30.91 28.10
N MET A 528 -47.86 31.52 26.89
CA MET A 528 -47.00 31.01 25.82
C MET A 528 -45.54 31.39 26.03
N ASP A 529 -45.27 32.60 26.53
CA ASP A 529 -43.92 33.03 26.90
C ASP A 529 -43.37 32.21 28.09
N GLU A 530 -44.22 31.87 29.08
CA GLU A 530 -43.86 30.99 30.20
C GLU A 530 -43.47 29.58 29.73
N LYS A 531 -44.24 28.96 28.83
CA LYS A 531 -43.91 27.65 28.21
C LYS A 531 -42.59 27.68 27.44
N ASN A 532 -42.30 28.77 26.75
CA ASN A 532 -41.05 28.93 25.99
C ASN A 532 -39.83 29.10 26.92
N THR A 533 -40.01 29.79 28.05
CA THR A 533 -38.96 29.89 29.08
C THR A 533 -38.74 28.59 29.85
N GLU A 534 -39.76 27.78 30.08
CA GLU A 534 -39.63 26.44 30.67
C GLU A 534 -38.88 25.48 29.74
N TRP A 535 -39.19 25.50 28.44
CA TRP A 535 -38.46 24.71 27.45
C TRP A 535 -36.97 25.10 27.37
N LEU A 536 -36.64 26.40 27.42
CA LEU A 536 -35.24 26.86 27.45
C LEU A 536 -34.52 26.52 28.78
N LYS A 537 -35.25 26.34 29.89
CA LYS A 537 -34.71 25.85 31.16
C LYS A 537 -34.49 24.34 31.14
N GLU A 538 -35.42 23.56 30.62
CA GLU A 538 -35.29 22.10 30.38
C GLU A 538 -34.13 21.80 29.44
N LYS A 539 -34.00 22.54 28.33
CA LYS A 539 -32.87 22.43 27.41
C LYS A 539 -31.53 22.68 28.11
N ARG A 540 -31.44 23.70 28.96
CA ARG A 540 -30.23 23.97 29.76
C ARG A 540 -29.92 22.87 30.77
N LYS A 541 -30.93 22.34 31.47
CA LYS A 541 -30.75 21.21 32.42
C LYS A 541 -30.28 19.94 31.71
N LEU A 542 -30.79 19.66 30.51
CA LEU A 542 -30.31 18.52 29.70
C LEU A 542 -28.87 18.74 29.22
N GLN A 543 -28.49 19.99 28.88
CA GLN A 543 -27.12 20.33 28.54
C GLN A 543 -26.16 20.25 29.74
N GLU A 544 -26.61 20.62 30.95
CA GLU A 544 -25.91 20.43 32.22
C GLU A 544 -25.75 18.93 32.57
N HIS A 545 -26.77 18.10 32.35
CA HIS A 545 -26.65 16.66 32.57
C HIS A 545 -25.71 15.96 31.58
N ILE A 546 -25.67 16.42 30.32
CA ILE A 546 -24.71 15.93 29.33
C ILE A 546 -23.28 16.32 29.74
N THR A 547 -23.05 17.57 30.12
CA THR A 547 -21.74 18.03 30.59
C THR A 547 -21.30 17.36 31.89
N GLU A 548 -22.20 17.12 32.85
CA GLU A 548 -21.90 16.32 34.05
C GLU A 548 -21.58 14.84 33.73
N ARG A 549 -22.26 14.25 32.74
CA ARG A 549 -21.96 12.89 32.26
C ARG A 549 -20.62 12.84 31.54
N GLU A 550 -20.29 13.85 30.75
CA GLU A 550 -19.00 14.00 30.07
C GLU A 550 -17.86 14.25 31.07
N GLU A 551 -18.07 15.06 32.11
CA GLU A 551 -17.12 15.24 33.21
C GLU A 551 -16.94 13.97 34.02
N LYS A 552 -18.02 13.22 34.33
CA LYS A 552 -17.92 11.90 34.99
C LYS A 552 -17.20 10.87 34.11
N TYR A 553 -17.43 10.91 32.80
CA TYR A 553 -16.70 10.08 31.83
C TYR A 553 -15.22 10.45 31.77
N ASN A 554 -14.88 11.75 31.72
CA ASN A 554 -13.51 12.23 31.72
C ASN A 554 -12.79 11.95 33.05
N GLN A 555 -13.46 12.09 34.20
CA GLN A 555 -12.93 11.72 35.50
C GLN A 555 -12.70 10.19 35.61
N ALA A 556 -13.59 9.37 35.04
CA ALA A 556 -13.39 7.93 34.96
C ALA A 556 -12.24 7.55 34.02
N LYS A 557 -12.12 8.23 32.88
CA LYS A 557 -11.02 8.09 31.91
C LYS A 557 -9.68 8.47 32.52
N GLU A 558 -9.60 9.57 33.26
CA GLU A 558 -8.40 9.96 34.00
C GLU A 558 -8.07 9.02 35.15
N LYS A 559 -9.07 8.51 35.89
CA LYS A 559 -8.86 7.50 36.93
C LYS A 559 -8.35 6.19 36.34
N LEU A 560 -8.85 5.78 35.17
CA LEU A 560 -8.36 4.63 34.43
C LEU A 560 -6.93 4.86 33.90
N GLN A 561 -6.62 6.07 33.43
CA GLN A 561 -5.29 6.45 32.95
C GLN A 561 -4.27 6.56 34.10
N ARG A 562 -4.68 7.08 35.28
CA ARG A 562 -3.88 7.06 36.52
C ARG A 562 -3.71 5.64 37.07
N ALA A 563 -4.73 4.79 37.00
CA ALA A 563 -4.63 3.38 37.34
C ALA A 563 -3.70 2.63 36.36
N ALA A 564 -3.76 2.93 35.07
CA ALA A 564 -2.86 2.38 34.06
C ALA A 564 -1.41 2.85 34.27
N ILE A 565 -1.18 4.13 34.61
CA ILE A 565 0.15 4.65 34.98
C ILE A 565 0.63 4.04 36.30
N ALA A 566 -0.24 3.84 37.29
CA ALA A 566 0.09 3.17 38.55
C ALA A 566 0.38 1.67 38.36
N GLN A 567 -0.33 0.99 37.45
CA GLN A 567 -0.05 -0.37 36.99
C GLN A 567 1.30 -0.42 36.25
N LYS A 568 1.59 0.56 35.39
CA LYS A 568 2.88 0.70 34.67
C LYS A 568 4.04 0.97 35.64
N LYS A 569 3.84 1.79 36.67
CA LYS A 569 4.80 2.01 37.77
C LYS A 569 4.99 0.77 38.62
N ARG A 570 3.92 0.03 38.97
CA ARG A 570 4.01 -1.28 39.66
C ARG A 570 4.72 -2.32 38.82
N LYS A 571 4.49 -2.35 37.49
CA LYS A 571 5.20 -3.22 36.55
C LYS A 571 6.68 -2.86 36.47
N SER A 572 7.04 -1.57 36.38
CA SER A 572 8.45 -1.13 36.41
C SER A 572 9.13 -1.36 37.77
N LEU A 573 8.40 -1.27 38.89
CA LEU A 573 8.92 -1.60 40.22
C LEU A 573 9.13 -3.10 40.36
N HIS A 574 8.22 -3.91 39.80
CA HIS A 574 8.35 -5.36 39.81
C HIS A 574 9.48 -5.81 38.87
N GLU A 575 9.63 -5.18 37.70
CA GLU A 575 10.71 -5.39 36.75
C GLU A 575 12.07 -4.93 37.32
N ASN A 576 12.14 -3.80 38.01
CA ASN A 576 13.34 -3.39 38.74
C ASN A 576 13.64 -4.28 39.95
N LYS A 577 12.62 -4.85 40.60
CA LYS A 577 12.81 -5.83 41.68
C LYS A 577 13.25 -7.19 41.11
N LEU A 578 12.76 -7.58 39.94
CA LEU A 578 13.22 -8.75 39.20
C LEU A 578 14.66 -8.56 38.73
N LYS A 579 14.99 -7.38 38.19
CA LYS A 579 16.34 -6.99 37.78
C LYS A 579 17.31 -6.92 38.96
N ARG A 580 16.92 -6.35 40.11
CA ARG A 580 17.73 -6.44 41.35
C ARG A 580 17.89 -7.86 41.88
N MET A 581 16.92 -8.75 41.65
CA MET A 581 17.06 -10.16 42.00
C MET A 581 17.96 -10.88 40.98
N GLN A 582 17.93 -10.50 39.69
CA GLN A 582 18.83 -10.96 38.64
C GLN A 582 20.26 -10.47 38.85
N ASP A 583 20.48 -9.18 39.13
CA ASP A 583 21.78 -8.60 39.50
C ASP A 583 22.31 -9.24 40.80
N LYS A 584 21.42 -9.64 41.72
CA LYS A 584 21.81 -10.35 42.96
C LYS A 584 22.11 -11.83 42.72
N VAL A 585 21.51 -12.43 41.69
CA VAL A 585 21.90 -13.76 41.19
C VAL A 585 23.23 -13.66 40.46
N GLU A 586 23.46 -12.68 39.59
CA GLU A 586 24.75 -12.42 38.94
C GLU A 586 25.85 -12.09 39.97
N VAL A 587 25.55 -11.34 41.03
CA VAL A 587 26.52 -11.10 42.12
C VAL A 587 26.78 -12.37 42.93
N LEU A 588 25.80 -13.25 43.12
CA LEU A 588 26.00 -14.54 43.78
C LEU A 588 26.72 -15.56 42.86
N GLU A 589 26.54 -15.47 41.55
CA GLU A 589 27.29 -16.23 40.54
C GLU A 589 28.73 -15.71 40.42
N ALA A 590 28.93 -14.39 40.44
CA ALA A 590 30.26 -13.77 40.52
C ALA A 590 30.94 -14.07 41.87
N LYS A 591 30.20 -14.16 42.98
CA LYS A 591 30.71 -14.61 44.29
C LYS A 591 31.04 -16.11 44.29
N LYS A 592 30.33 -16.90 43.49
CA LYS A 592 30.62 -18.32 43.26
C LYS A 592 31.86 -18.49 42.38
N GLU A 593 32.04 -17.67 41.35
CA GLU A 593 33.28 -17.60 40.55
C GLU A 593 34.46 -17.04 41.37
N GLU A 594 34.22 -16.09 42.29
CA GLU A 594 35.22 -15.57 43.24
C GLU A 594 35.64 -16.68 44.24
N LEU A 595 34.68 -17.44 44.77
CA LEU A 595 34.96 -18.61 45.62
C LEU A 595 35.56 -19.80 44.85
N GLU A 596 35.25 -19.98 43.57
CA GLU A 596 35.91 -20.96 42.69
C GLU A 596 37.34 -20.53 42.34
N THR A 597 37.60 -19.22 42.20
CA THR A 597 38.96 -18.68 42.01
C THR A 597 39.77 -18.66 43.31
N GLU A 598 39.14 -18.51 44.49
CA GLU A 598 39.75 -18.77 45.80
C GLU A 598 40.04 -20.28 46.02
N ASN A 599 39.18 -21.17 45.51
CA ASN A 599 39.43 -22.62 45.48
C ASN A 599 40.57 -23.00 44.51
N GLN A 600 40.75 -22.25 43.42
CA GLN A 600 41.89 -22.38 42.51
C GLN A 600 43.20 -21.84 43.13
N VAL A 601 43.15 -20.96 44.14
CA VAL A 601 44.32 -20.49 44.89
C VAL A 601 44.72 -21.44 46.02
N LEU A 602 43.77 -22.18 46.63
CA LEU A 602 44.06 -23.23 47.62
C LEU A 602 44.35 -24.63 47.02
N LYS A 603 44.17 -24.82 45.71
CA LYS A 603 44.60 -26.02 44.96
C LYS A 603 45.89 -25.81 44.15
N ARG A 604 46.79 -24.97 44.65
CA ARG A 604 48.18 -24.80 44.17
C ARG A 604 49.22 -25.06 45.26
N GLN A 605 48.95 -26.04 46.14
CA GLN A 605 50.01 -26.82 46.77
C GLN A 605 49.89 -28.26 46.27
N ASN A 606 50.90 -28.66 45.50
CA ASN A 606 51.05 -29.98 44.90
C ASN A 606 50.92 -31.10 45.94
N VAL A 607 49.99 -32.02 45.69
CA VAL A 607 50.12 -33.41 46.14
C VAL A 607 50.11 -34.30 44.87
N PRO A 608 51.19 -35.06 44.60
CA PRO A 608 51.41 -35.80 43.35
C PRO A 608 50.37 -36.87 42.99
N PHE A 609 50.19 -37.05 41.68
CA PHE A 609 49.27 -37.93 40.96
C PHE A 609 49.36 -39.44 41.31
N GLU A 610 50.37 -39.85 42.09
CA GLU A 610 50.55 -41.24 42.56
C GLU A 610 49.81 -41.54 43.88
N GLU A 611 49.32 -40.53 44.60
CA GLU A 611 48.50 -40.73 45.81
C GLU A 611 46.98 -40.73 45.53
N TYR A 612 46.53 -40.09 44.45
CA TYR A 612 45.12 -40.08 44.03
C TYR A 612 44.62 -41.48 43.62
N THR A 613 45.47 -42.27 42.94
CA THR A 613 45.15 -43.65 42.53
C THR A 613 45.23 -44.65 43.71
N ARG A 614 46.00 -44.33 44.78
CA ARG A 614 46.01 -45.10 46.04
C ARG A 614 44.83 -44.76 46.95
N LEU A 615 44.42 -43.50 47.05
CA LEU A 615 43.24 -43.10 47.84
C LEU A 615 41.91 -43.53 47.19
N GLN A 616 41.83 -43.58 45.87
CA GLN A 616 40.63 -44.05 45.16
C GLN A 616 40.44 -45.58 45.27
N LYS A 617 41.51 -46.35 45.48
CA LYS A 617 41.45 -47.77 45.90
C LYS A 617 41.14 -47.92 47.39
N ARG A 618 41.64 -47.04 48.26
CA ARG A 618 41.37 -47.05 49.72
C ARG A 618 39.93 -46.63 50.06
N LEU A 619 39.29 -45.77 49.25
CA LEU A 619 37.90 -45.34 49.41
C LEU A 619 36.89 -46.42 48.97
N LYS A 620 37.19 -47.19 47.91
CA LYS A 620 36.39 -48.34 47.49
C LYS A 620 36.49 -49.52 48.47
N ASP A 621 37.63 -49.65 49.16
CA ASP A 621 37.87 -50.68 50.18
C ASP A 621 37.32 -50.31 51.58
N ILE A 622 37.14 -49.01 51.86
CA ILE A 622 36.42 -48.48 53.03
C ILE A 622 34.90 -48.48 52.81
N GLN A 623 34.42 -48.28 51.57
CA GLN A 623 32.98 -48.45 51.25
C GLN A 623 32.54 -49.92 51.28
N ARG A 624 33.44 -50.88 51.00
CA ARG A 624 33.18 -52.32 51.18
C ARG A 624 33.18 -52.71 52.66
N ARG A 625 34.13 -52.21 53.46
CA ARG A 625 34.19 -52.43 54.92
C ARG A 625 33.10 -51.67 55.71
N HIS A 626 32.62 -50.52 55.25
CA HIS A 626 31.48 -49.82 55.84
C HIS A 626 30.14 -50.54 55.56
N ASN A 627 30.04 -51.28 54.45
CA ASN A 627 28.88 -52.12 54.17
C ASN A 627 28.93 -53.48 54.90
N GLU A 628 30.11 -53.96 55.30
CA GLU A 628 30.30 -55.15 56.15
C GLU A 628 30.26 -54.83 57.67
N PHE A 629 30.50 -53.58 58.09
CA PHE A 629 30.33 -53.09 59.47
C PHE A 629 28.87 -52.71 59.82
N ARG A 630 28.03 -52.42 58.81
CA ARG A 630 26.58 -52.25 59.01
C ARG A 630 25.83 -53.56 59.28
N SER A 631 26.46 -54.71 59.05
CA SER A 631 25.86 -56.04 59.18
C SER A 631 26.17 -56.79 60.49
N LEU A 632 26.87 -56.19 61.47
CA LEU A 632 27.22 -56.91 62.71
C LEU A 632 27.05 -56.16 64.05
N ILE A 633 26.63 -54.88 64.09
CA ILE A 633 26.39 -54.19 65.37
C ILE A 633 25.17 -53.27 65.28
N LEU A 634 23.98 -53.87 65.16
CA LEU A 634 22.77 -53.49 65.93
C LEU A 634 21.49 -54.06 65.29
N VAL A 635 21.11 -55.23 65.80
CA VAL A 635 19.75 -55.72 66.04
C VAL A 635 19.82 -56.29 67.47
N PRO A 636 18.80 -56.26 68.36
CA PRO A 636 17.35 -56.11 68.12
C PRO A 636 16.56 -55.18 69.08
N SER A 637 15.47 -54.60 68.57
CA SER A 637 14.13 -54.72 69.20
C SER A 637 13.05 -54.09 68.31
N MET A 638 12.26 -54.99 67.72
CA MET A 638 10.95 -54.81 67.06
C MET A 638 9.85 -54.34 68.07
N PRO A 639 8.55 -54.21 67.70
CA PRO A 639 7.81 -53.46 66.65
C PRO A 639 6.49 -52.88 67.31
N PRO A 640 5.24 -52.85 66.76
CA PRO A 640 4.67 -53.00 65.40
C PRO A 640 3.65 -51.88 65.06
N THR A 641 3.15 -51.69 63.84
CA THR A 641 2.13 -52.46 63.10
C THR A 641 1.86 -51.61 61.83
N ALA A 642 1.42 -52.06 60.66
CA ALA A 642 1.00 -53.31 60.05
C ALA A 642 0.97 -52.98 58.52
N SER A 643 1.48 -53.85 57.64
CA SER A 643 0.68 -54.79 56.81
C SER A 643 -0.17 -54.04 55.74
N ILE A 644 -0.19 -54.32 54.43
CA ILE A 644 -0.07 -55.52 53.59
C ILE A 644 0.28 -55.06 52.15
N ASN A 645 1.34 -55.62 51.56
CA ASN A 645 1.44 -56.41 50.30
C ASN A 645 0.39 -56.31 49.14
N PRO A 646 0.70 -56.84 47.92
CA PRO A 646 0.79 -56.06 46.66
C PRO A 646 -0.07 -56.65 45.52
N VAL A 647 0.38 -56.53 44.25
CA VAL A 647 -0.09 -57.12 42.97
C VAL A 647 -0.80 -56.07 42.07
N SER A 648 -0.08 -55.42 41.14
CA SER A 648 0.31 -55.85 39.78
C SER A 648 -0.87 -55.90 38.80
N PHE A 649 -0.89 -55.00 37.81
CA PHE A 649 -0.94 -55.30 36.36
C PHE A 649 -0.85 -54.01 35.52
N GLN A 650 0.33 -53.87 34.88
CA GLN A 650 0.63 -53.40 33.53
C GLN A 650 -0.24 -52.37 32.77
N SER A 651 0.47 -51.30 32.35
CA SER A 651 0.61 -50.75 31.00
C SER A 651 -0.48 -49.85 30.41
N SER A 652 -0.21 -48.55 30.31
CA SER A 652 0.35 -47.91 29.10
C SER A 652 0.04 -46.41 29.05
N ALA A 653 1.04 -45.64 28.62
CA ALA A 653 0.99 -44.30 28.01
C ALA A 653 0.35 -43.10 28.76
N MET A 654 1.27 -42.27 29.28
CA MET A 654 1.31 -40.79 29.18
C MET A 654 0.13 -39.93 29.68
N VAL A 655 0.30 -39.38 30.91
CA VAL A 655 0.44 -37.93 31.26
C VAL A 655 -0.80 -37.00 31.07
N PRO A 656 -1.17 -36.13 32.06
CA PRO A 656 -1.86 -36.49 33.30
C PRO A 656 -3.03 -35.53 33.65
N ALA A 657 -3.65 -35.83 34.80
CA ALA A 657 -4.33 -34.91 35.72
C ALA A 657 -5.82 -34.60 35.48
N MET A 658 -6.65 -35.36 36.22
CA MET A 658 -7.97 -34.95 36.69
C MET A 658 -7.94 -34.80 38.22
N GLU A 659 -8.80 -33.92 38.72
CA GLU A 659 -8.95 -33.35 40.08
C GLU A 659 -9.38 -34.33 41.20
N LEU A 660 -9.52 -33.74 42.41
CA LEU A 660 -10.33 -34.09 43.62
C LEU A 660 -9.44 -34.30 44.88
N SER A 661 -9.71 -33.84 46.11
CA SER A 661 -10.98 -33.46 46.78
C SER A 661 -10.81 -32.93 48.25
N PHE A 662 -11.70 -32.00 48.67
CA PHE A 662 -12.47 -31.84 49.96
C PHE A 662 -11.84 -31.50 51.36
N PRO A 663 -12.63 -31.08 52.42
CA PRO A 663 -13.86 -30.21 52.60
C PRO A 663 -13.76 -29.25 53.87
N PRO A 664 -14.80 -28.62 54.53
CA PRO A 664 -16.29 -28.50 54.37
C PRO A 664 -16.86 -27.05 54.36
N HIS A 665 -17.95 -26.66 53.66
CA HIS A 665 -19.41 -26.90 53.79
C HIS A 665 -20.15 -26.15 54.93
N MET A 666 -20.85 -25.05 54.59
CA MET A 666 -22.27 -24.69 54.91
C MET A 666 -22.53 -23.16 54.76
N GLN A 667 -23.74 -22.79 54.30
CA GLN A 667 -24.28 -21.45 53.96
C GLN A 667 -23.92 -20.95 52.54
N GLU A 668 -24.83 -20.59 51.63
CA GLU A 668 -26.25 -20.23 51.76
C GLU A 668 -26.97 -20.41 50.42
N GLU A 669 -27.69 -21.52 50.30
CA GLU A 669 -28.90 -21.71 49.48
C GLU A 669 -30.00 -20.66 49.74
N GLN A 670 -29.77 -19.73 50.66
CA GLN A 670 -30.64 -18.61 51.01
C GLN A 670 -30.59 -17.50 49.96
N HIS A 671 -29.45 -17.30 49.29
CA HIS A 671 -29.30 -16.29 48.23
C HIS A 671 -30.02 -16.65 46.92
N GLN A 672 -30.21 -17.95 46.62
CA GLN A 672 -30.97 -18.37 45.42
C GLN A 672 -32.50 -18.30 45.63
N ARG A 673 -32.99 -18.38 46.87
CA ARG A 673 -34.42 -18.16 47.17
C ARG A 673 -34.81 -16.68 47.11
N GLU A 674 -33.92 -15.77 47.53
CA GLU A 674 -34.18 -14.32 47.42
C GLU A 674 -34.19 -13.83 45.95
N LEU A 675 -33.31 -14.36 45.10
CA LEU A 675 -33.27 -14.03 43.68
C LEU A 675 -34.49 -14.55 42.89
N SER A 676 -35.05 -15.69 43.28
CA SER A 676 -36.28 -16.21 42.68
C SER A 676 -37.53 -15.44 43.13
N LEU A 677 -37.57 -14.97 44.37
CA LEU A 677 -38.64 -14.08 44.87
C LEU A 677 -38.61 -12.70 44.19
N LEU A 678 -37.41 -12.16 43.92
CA LEU A 678 -37.23 -10.87 43.24
C LEU A 678 -37.65 -10.93 41.76
N ARG A 679 -37.37 -12.04 41.07
CA ARG A 679 -37.83 -12.26 39.68
C ARG A 679 -39.36 -12.34 39.59
N LYS A 680 -39.99 -13.04 40.54
CA LYS A 680 -41.45 -13.16 40.60
C LYS A 680 -42.14 -11.81 40.85
N ARG A 681 -41.53 -10.94 41.67
CA ARG A 681 -42.04 -9.59 41.97
C ARG A 681 -41.87 -8.61 40.81
N LEU A 682 -40.82 -8.76 40.00
CA LEU A 682 -40.61 -7.98 38.76
C LEU A 682 -41.57 -8.40 37.65
N GLU A 683 -41.87 -9.69 37.53
CA GLU A 683 -42.84 -10.23 36.57
C GLU A 683 -44.29 -9.85 36.94
N GLU A 684 -44.61 -9.80 38.24
CA GLU A 684 -45.86 -9.22 38.76
C GLU A 684 -45.96 -7.71 38.50
N LEU A 685 -44.85 -6.95 38.59
CA LEU A 685 -44.84 -5.52 38.28
C LEU A 685 -45.03 -5.27 36.76
N GLU A 686 -44.40 -6.07 35.91
CA GLU A 686 -44.51 -5.98 34.45
C GLU A 686 -45.92 -6.37 33.97
N THR A 687 -46.54 -7.38 34.59
CA THR A 687 -47.95 -7.75 34.32
C THR A 687 -48.94 -6.71 34.86
N THR A 688 -48.64 -6.04 35.97
CA THR A 688 -49.46 -4.93 36.49
C THR A 688 -49.33 -3.67 35.62
N GLN A 689 -48.14 -3.37 35.09
CA GLN A 689 -47.92 -2.27 34.14
C GLN A 689 -48.51 -2.55 32.75
N ARG A 690 -48.52 -3.81 32.28
CA ARG A 690 -49.29 -4.21 31.08
C ARG A 690 -50.80 -4.10 31.30
N LYS A 691 -51.32 -4.50 32.47
CA LYS A 691 -52.74 -4.32 32.82
C LYS A 691 -53.15 -2.84 32.94
N GLN A 692 -52.29 -1.96 33.46
CA GLN A 692 -52.55 -0.51 33.48
C GLN A 692 -52.49 0.13 32.07
N LEU A 693 -51.72 -0.45 31.14
CA LEU A 693 -51.68 -0.05 29.73
C LEU A 693 -52.85 -0.65 28.90
N GLU A 694 -53.38 -1.82 29.28
CA GLU A 694 -54.58 -2.45 28.68
C GLU A 694 -55.91 -1.94 29.28
N GLU A 695 -55.95 -1.48 30.54
CA GLU A 695 -57.10 -0.75 31.12
C GLU A 695 -57.21 0.70 30.61
N LEU A 696 -56.15 1.21 29.96
CA LEU A 696 -56.20 2.34 29.03
C LEU A 696 -56.45 1.92 27.58
N GLY A 697 -56.96 0.70 27.35
CA GLY A 697 -58.34 0.55 26.91
C GLY A 697 -58.87 1.64 25.99
N SER A 698 -58.24 1.74 24.82
CA SER A 698 -58.91 1.67 23.53
C SER A 698 -60.45 1.61 23.58
N LEU A 699 -61.09 2.69 23.09
CA LEU A 699 -62.28 2.62 22.22
C LEU A 699 -62.48 3.94 21.45
N GLY A 700 -62.10 3.93 20.16
CA GLY A 700 -62.56 4.81 19.09
C GLY A 700 -61.66 6.03 18.81
N GLU A 701 -60.85 6.08 17.74
CA GLU A 701 -60.65 5.23 16.55
C GLU A 701 -59.16 5.04 16.26
#